data_AF-A0A0K2JA41-F1
#
_entry.id   AF-A0A0K2JA41-F1
#
_cell.length_a   1.000
_cell.length_b   1.000
_cell.length_c   1.000
_cell.angle_alpha   90.00
_cell.angle_beta   90.00
_cell.angle_gamma   90.00
#
_symmetry.space_group_name_H-M   'P 1'
#
loop_
_entity.id
_entity.type
_entity.pdbx_description
1 polymer ?
#
loop_
_entity_poly.entity_id
_entity_poly.type
_entity_poly.pdbx_seq_one_letter_code
_entity_poly.pdbx_strand_id
1 'polypeptide(L)'
;MINIVVIAIEKVQKYIFQKIDQSQTDEKTLKNIILSSSYVATDILEEIENKFELEKDIPMGEGNKILWISGKVVFCSNLSKKELQNRLKELYQKIYTDYEGNIFLNYAVFPMNKMDKIAILKKADQLLKANETKAQVIKDNSELLFRFKELETEMGNKEFENIESKDDIFLTNMDDLVVLDEKHETDSSDGKIAIVKADINNLGKIMKEISNYEEYLQLSRLLADKISLNNFKEKVANNEILKNKIVPFYIAGDDIFYAIRIDAMFDSIRILHEMIEEINQIIKEKQNGENIVELSVAVGVVFVNNHQPIRYYRQLVEKELSEAKKKMKTEKAFNSVVGICIANNLFYIYKENLGFGENDGFYRFYKEIRDLQKMMNEGVFTRTALHNFLIYLETEKDEKKQMLYALYFLKPNFRTGEISNIKENAELYFKYYWLSHLLEKKKEKQDQNERYFAPEKINEILIPKLKLTLLFLKEQYSVPAEEWNYQYIISSKKISKKDQEKRIRSIMFHKPINYILKIAEEDSIEEIFFKKENGKNKENGKNKENDKNIVLYKSAGFDSSIFFRAKRLMEMKKSKQVITIFSKYNSSKNSEIQETNVHRLSFNEAKFIEKFNKISGTEWLDHLILLHQYNQQRIIFKTVEKIKKSKTKENNQKD
;
A
#
# COMPACT_ATOMS: atom_id res chain seq x y z
N MET A 1 1.19 50.16 -25.44
CA MET A 1 1.12 48.77 -25.96
C MET A 1 1.06 47.87 -24.74
N ILE A 2 0.01 47.07 -24.57
CA ILE A 2 -0.16 46.25 -23.37
C ILE A 2 0.81 45.06 -23.44
N ASN A 3 1.59 44.86 -22.39
CA ASN A 3 2.51 43.74 -22.26
C ASN A 3 1.96 42.74 -21.24
N ILE A 4 2.22 41.46 -21.46
CA ILE A 4 1.94 40.39 -20.52
C ILE A 4 3.25 40.07 -19.80
N VAL A 5 3.19 40.05 -18.49
CA VAL A 5 4.28 39.63 -17.61
C VAL A 5 3.94 38.24 -17.08
N VAL A 6 4.93 37.35 -17.14
CA VAL A 6 4.84 36.00 -16.62
C VAL A 6 6.00 35.77 -15.67
N ILE A 7 5.70 35.29 -14.47
CA ILE A 7 6.69 34.96 -13.44
C ILE A 7 6.40 33.54 -12.94
N ALA A 8 7.42 32.70 -12.87
CA ALA A 8 7.39 31.40 -12.21
C ALA A 8 8.35 31.42 -11.02
N ILE A 9 7.87 30.95 -9.87
CA ILE A 9 8.63 30.87 -8.63
C ILE A 9 9.11 29.43 -8.48
N GLU A 10 10.40 29.18 -8.70
CA GLU A 10 10.99 27.85 -8.64
C GLU A 10 11.67 27.59 -7.28
N LYS A 11 11.74 26.31 -6.89
CA LYS A 11 12.52 25.78 -5.74
C LYS A 11 12.04 26.16 -4.34
N VAL A 12 10.81 26.66 -4.19
CA VAL A 12 10.20 26.96 -2.86
C VAL A 12 10.30 25.77 -1.90
N GLN A 13 9.89 24.57 -2.34
CA GLN A 13 10.01 23.35 -1.52
C GLN A 13 11.45 23.05 -1.07
N LYS A 14 12.44 23.27 -1.95
CA LYS A 14 13.85 23.00 -1.64
C LYS A 14 14.34 23.95 -0.54
N TYR A 15 13.97 25.21 -0.63
CA TYR A 15 14.26 26.22 0.39
C TYR A 15 13.67 25.83 1.74
N ILE A 16 12.37 25.45 1.76
CA ILE A 16 11.65 25.05 2.97
C ILE A 16 12.37 23.88 3.65
N PHE A 17 12.69 22.81 2.92
CA PHE A 17 13.36 21.64 3.51
C PHE A 17 14.74 21.97 4.04
N GLN A 18 15.49 22.84 3.37
CA GLN A 18 16.81 23.25 3.82
C GLN A 18 16.74 24.04 5.13
N LYS A 19 15.79 24.99 5.25
CA LYS A 19 15.60 25.74 6.49
C LYS A 19 15.14 24.85 7.64
N ILE A 20 14.23 23.89 7.39
CA ILE A 20 13.82 22.94 8.42
C ILE A 20 14.97 22.04 8.85
N ASP A 21 15.78 21.53 7.91
CA ASP A 21 16.96 20.69 8.22
C ASP A 21 18.01 21.45 9.06
N GLN A 22 18.15 22.76 8.85
CA GLN A 22 19.06 23.62 9.62
C GLN A 22 18.52 23.96 11.03
N SER A 23 17.20 23.90 11.23
CA SER A 23 16.54 24.30 12.46
C SER A 23 16.11 23.16 13.37
N GLN A 24 16.40 21.90 13.04
CA GLN A 24 15.97 20.73 13.82
C GLN A 24 16.44 20.75 15.29
N THR A 25 17.36 21.65 15.66
CA THR A 25 17.85 21.81 17.03
C THR A 25 16.98 22.69 17.93
N ASP A 26 16.07 23.49 17.40
CA ASP A 26 15.24 24.43 18.19
C ASP A 26 13.73 24.27 17.92
N GLU A 27 12.98 23.82 18.93
CA GLU A 27 11.53 23.52 18.84
C GLU A 27 10.65 24.71 18.42
N LYS A 28 10.97 25.92 18.89
CA LYS A 28 10.25 27.15 18.51
C LYS A 28 10.46 27.51 17.04
N THR A 29 11.59 27.10 16.47
CA THR A 29 12.01 27.47 15.12
C THR A 29 11.28 26.63 14.06
N LEU A 30 10.94 25.37 14.36
CA LEU A 30 10.26 24.48 13.41
C LEU A 30 8.82 24.94 13.12
N LYS A 31 8.04 25.29 14.16
CA LYS A 31 6.69 25.87 14.01
C LYS A 31 6.72 27.16 13.19
N ASN A 32 7.64 28.05 13.54
CA ASN A 32 7.81 29.31 12.82
C ASN A 32 8.19 29.04 11.37
N ILE A 33 9.12 28.12 11.08
CA ILE A 33 9.49 27.79 9.69
C ILE A 33 8.34 27.15 8.90
N ILE A 34 7.55 26.26 9.51
CA ILE A 34 6.40 25.63 8.84
C ILE A 34 5.34 26.67 8.50
N LEU A 35 4.97 27.54 9.44
CA LEU A 35 4.03 28.63 9.17
C LEU A 35 4.63 29.62 8.15
N SER A 36 5.89 30.01 8.33
CA SER A 36 6.63 30.87 7.40
C SER A 36 6.71 30.28 6.01
N SER A 37 6.73 28.95 5.85
CA SER A 37 6.81 28.30 4.54
C SER A 37 5.59 28.56 3.65
N SER A 38 4.39 28.61 4.23
CA SER A 38 3.18 29.08 3.53
C SER A 38 3.22 30.58 3.27
N TYR A 39 3.81 31.36 4.17
CA TYR A 39 4.00 32.80 3.97
C TYR A 39 5.05 33.11 2.91
N VAL A 40 6.09 32.31 2.69
CA VAL A 40 7.12 32.57 1.66
C VAL A 40 6.49 32.77 0.28
N ALA A 41 5.51 31.94 -0.09
CA ALA A 41 4.83 32.11 -1.36
C ALA A 41 3.95 33.36 -1.36
N THR A 42 3.23 33.64 -0.27
CA THR A 42 2.39 34.84 -0.12
C THR A 42 3.22 36.13 -0.12
N ASP A 43 4.31 36.18 0.65
CA ASP A 43 5.26 37.27 0.73
C ASP A 43 5.86 37.58 -0.65
N ILE A 44 6.25 36.54 -1.41
CA ILE A 44 6.74 36.73 -2.79
C ILE A 44 5.62 37.28 -3.68
N LEU A 45 4.39 36.79 -3.54
CA LEU A 45 3.25 37.33 -4.30
C LEU A 45 2.99 38.79 -3.94
N GLU A 46 3.00 39.16 -2.67
CA GLU A 46 2.86 40.54 -2.20
C GLU A 46 4.01 41.44 -2.69
N GLU A 47 5.25 40.94 -2.71
CA GLU A 47 6.38 41.67 -3.29
C GLU A 47 6.19 41.93 -4.78
N ILE A 48 5.64 40.97 -5.52
CA ILE A 48 5.28 41.15 -6.93
C ILE A 48 4.18 42.22 -7.05
N GLU A 49 3.12 42.15 -6.24
CA GLU A 49 2.04 43.15 -6.27
C GLU A 49 2.55 44.56 -6.00
N ASN A 50 3.37 44.72 -4.96
CA ASN A 50 3.94 46.00 -4.58
C ASN A 50 4.90 46.54 -5.65
N LYS A 51 5.74 45.69 -6.25
CA LYS A 51 6.74 46.12 -7.26
C LYS A 51 6.11 46.58 -8.57
N PHE A 52 4.97 45.97 -8.94
CA PHE A 52 4.25 46.28 -10.17
C PHE A 52 3.03 47.18 -9.94
N GLU A 53 2.82 47.67 -8.73
CA GLU A 53 1.71 48.56 -8.35
C GLU A 53 0.36 47.98 -8.78
N LEU A 54 0.18 46.68 -8.61
CA LEU A 54 -1.06 46.01 -8.95
C LEU A 54 -2.12 46.33 -7.90
N GLU A 55 -3.37 46.50 -8.33
CA GLU A 55 -4.49 46.69 -7.42
C GLU A 55 -4.59 45.49 -6.45
N LYS A 56 -4.51 45.82 -5.16
CA LYS A 56 -4.65 44.87 -4.05
C LYS A 56 -6.09 44.39 -3.99
N ASP A 57 -6.29 43.16 -3.50
CA ASP A 57 -7.62 42.54 -3.30
C ASP A 57 -8.47 42.27 -4.56
N ILE A 58 -7.94 42.46 -5.78
CA ILE A 58 -8.63 41.99 -6.99
C ILE A 58 -8.60 40.45 -7.08
N PRO A 59 -9.74 39.78 -7.31
CA PRO A 59 -9.81 38.33 -7.52
C PRO A 59 -9.02 37.87 -8.75
N MET A 60 -8.40 36.69 -8.66
CA MET A 60 -7.68 36.07 -9.78
C MET A 60 -8.56 35.99 -11.03
N GLY A 61 -8.22 36.65 -12.14
CA GLY A 61 -8.99 36.63 -13.40
C GLY A 61 -9.73 37.93 -13.71
N GLU A 62 -9.77 38.86 -12.75
CA GLU A 62 -10.32 40.22 -12.88
C GLU A 62 -9.19 41.28 -13.00
N GLY A 63 -9.55 42.43 -13.57
CA GLY A 63 -8.62 43.53 -13.81
C GLY A 63 -7.38 43.10 -14.61
N ASN A 64 -6.20 43.38 -14.06
CA ASN A 64 -4.91 43.06 -14.68
C ASN A 64 -4.42 41.64 -14.39
N LYS A 65 -5.03 40.91 -13.44
CA LYS A 65 -4.56 39.58 -12.99
C LYS A 65 -5.21 38.49 -13.84
N ILE A 66 -4.42 37.80 -14.67
CA ILE A 66 -4.91 36.68 -15.50
C ILE A 66 -4.80 35.36 -14.73
N LEU A 67 -3.66 35.10 -14.09
CA LEU A 67 -3.44 33.93 -13.24
C LEU A 67 -2.61 34.35 -12.03
N TRP A 68 -3.04 33.95 -10.84
CA TRP A 68 -2.42 34.39 -9.59
C TRP A 68 -2.39 33.22 -8.60
N ILE A 69 -1.39 32.34 -8.75
CA ILE A 69 -1.20 31.16 -7.90
C ILE A 69 0.24 31.13 -7.36
N SER A 70 0.46 30.45 -6.22
CA SER A 70 1.73 30.44 -5.47
C SER A 70 2.98 30.08 -6.28
N GLY A 71 2.85 29.28 -7.35
CA GLY A 71 3.99 28.90 -8.21
C GLY A 71 4.11 29.70 -9.51
N LYS A 72 3.05 30.41 -9.93
CA LYS A 72 2.99 31.04 -11.24
C LYS A 72 2.04 32.23 -11.27
N VAL A 73 2.53 33.33 -11.82
CA VAL A 73 1.80 34.59 -11.92
C VAL A 73 1.79 35.07 -13.36
N VAL A 74 0.62 35.48 -13.86
CA VAL A 74 0.42 36.05 -15.20
C VAL A 74 -0.48 37.28 -15.08
N PHE A 75 0.01 38.44 -15.53
CA PHE A 75 -0.75 39.69 -15.46
C PHE A 75 -0.44 40.63 -16.64
N CYS A 76 -1.36 41.56 -16.88
CA CYS A 76 -1.23 42.63 -17.85
C CYS A 76 -0.55 43.86 -17.23
N SER A 77 0.32 44.52 -17.99
CA SER A 77 0.91 45.80 -17.61
C SER A 77 0.99 46.75 -18.81
N ASN A 78 0.73 48.03 -18.54
CA ASN A 78 0.84 49.12 -19.50
C ASN A 78 2.27 49.66 -19.63
N LEU A 79 3.18 49.21 -18.77
CA LEU A 79 4.58 49.64 -18.75
C LEU A 79 5.34 49.20 -20.02
N SER A 80 6.37 49.97 -20.36
CA SER A 80 7.24 49.62 -21.49
C SER A 80 8.02 48.33 -21.24
N LYS A 81 8.38 47.59 -22.29
CA LYS A 81 9.14 46.33 -22.15
C LYS A 81 10.47 46.54 -21.41
N LYS A 82 11.15 47.66 -21.65
CA LYS A 82 12.42 48.00 -21.00
C LYS A 82 12.25 48.25 -19.51
N GLU A 83 11.19 48.96 -19.13
CA GLU A 83 10.88 49.23 -17.73
C GLU A 83 10.46 47.96 -16.98
N LEU A 84 9.64 47.11 -17.62
CA LEU A 84 9.28 45.80 -17.08
C LEU A 84 10.51 44.91 -16.84
N GLN A 85 11.45 44.87 -17.79
CA GLN A 85 12.69 44.12 -17.64
C GLN A 85 13.53 44.63 -16.46
N ASN A 86 13.64 45.94 -16.27
CA ASN A 86 14.35 46.51 -15.13
C ASN A 86 13.68 46.14 -13.80
N ARG A 87 12.35 46.30 -13.69
CA ARG A 87 11.60 45.92 -12.48
C ARG A 87 11.70 44.43 -12.17
N LEU A 88 11.65 43.56 -13.20
CA LEU A 88 11.85 42.12 -13.05
C LEU A 88 13.26 41.76 -12.60
N LYS A 89 14.28 42.42 -13.14
CA LYS A 89 15.68 42.24 -12.72
C LYS A 89 15.85 42.63 -11.25
N GLU A 90 15.35 43.79 -10.84
CA GLU A 90 15.40 44.23 -9.45
C GLU A 90 14.65 43.29 -8.51
N LEU A 91 13.46 42.82 -8.91
CA LEU A 91 12.70 41.84 -8.15
C LEU A 91 13.48 40.52 -8.00
N TYR A 92 14.09 40.03 -9.09
CA TYR A 92 14.94 38.84 -9.06
C TYR A 92 16.09 39.01 -8.08
N GLN A 93 16.83 40.11 -8.16
CA GLN A 93 17.99 40.36 -7.31
C GLN A 93 17.60 40.45 -5.84
N LYS A 94 16.48 41.09 -5.54
CA LYS A 94 15.94 41.17 -4.17
C LYS A 94 15.59 39.78 -3.64
N ILE A 95 14.70 39.05 -4.30
CA ILE A 95 14.28 37.70 -3.85
C ILE A 95 15.47 36.74 -3.79
N TYR A 96 16.37 36.77 -4.77
CA TYR A 96 17.55 35.92 -4.75
C TYR A 96 18.46 36.23 -3.54
N THR A 97 18.57 37.49 -3.13
CA THR A 97 19.36 37.90 -1.97
C THR A 97 18.65 37.56 -0.65
N ASP A 98 17.37 37.94 -0.53
CA ASP A 98 16.55 37.75 0.68
C ASP A 98 16.39 36.28 1.06
N TYR A 99 16.42 35.38 0.07
CA TYR A 99 16.33 33.93 0.26
C TYR A 99 17.67 33.20 0.06
N GLU A 100 18.80 33.90 0.14
CA GLU A 100 20.16 33.34 0.10
C GLU A 100 20.42 32.43 -1.12
N GLY A 101 19.84 32.78 -2.27
CA GLY A 101 19.99 32.06 -3.54
C GLY A 101 19.21 30.75 -3.66
N ASN A 102 18.36 30.42 -2.68
CA ASN A 102 17.62 29.17 -2.65
C ASN A 102 16.33 29.20 -3.49
N ILE A 103 15.77 30.39 -3.73
CA ILE A 103 14.59 30.61 -4.58
C ILE A 103 15.05 31.21 -5.91
N PHE A 104 14.50 30.71 -7.01
CA PHE A 104 14.83 31.18 -8.36
C PHE A 104 13.56 31.66 -9.05
N LEU A 105 13.55 32.91 -9.52
CA LEU A 105 12.47 33.43 -10.35
C LEU A 105 12.81 33.27 -11.82
N ASN A 106 11.91 32.67 -12.59
CA ASN A 106 11.99 32.66 -14.04
C ASN A 106 10.90 33.57 -14.59
N TYR A 107 11.21 34.46 -15.54
CA TYR A 107 10.25 35.45 -16.03
C TYR A 107 10.35 35.69 -17.53
N ALA A 108 9.24 36.09 -18.12
CA ALA A 108 9.14 36.46 -19.53
C ALA A 108 8.16 37.62 -19.74
N VAL A 109 8.42 38.44 -20.78
CA VAL A 109 7.55 39.55 -21.18
C VAL A 109 7.26 39.46 -22.67
N PHE A 110 5.99 39.49 -23.06
CA PHE A 110 5.56 39.49 -24.45
C PHE A 110 4.33 40.37 -24.70
N PRO A 111 4.16 40.92 -25.91
CA PRO A 111 3.03 41.81 -26.19
C PRO A 111 1.70 41.08 -26.28
N MET A 112 0.63 41.74 -25.83
CA MET A 112 -0.77 41.31 -25.91
C MET A 112 -1.28 41.42 -27.36
N ASN A 113 -0.99 40.44 -28.21
CA ASN A 113 -1.31 40.47 -29.64
C ASN A 113 -2.67 39.85 -29.96
N LYS A 114 -3.79 40.49 -29.57
CA LYS A 114 -5.17 39.98 -29.79
C LYS A 114 -5.34 38.49 -29.45
N MET A 115 -4.61 38.00 -28.45
CA MET A 115 -4.68 36.62 -27.98
C MET A 115 -5.83 36.49 -26.99
N ASP A 116 -6.55 35.37 -27.06
CA ASP A 116 -7.48 34.99 -25.98
C ASP A 116 -6.69 34.64 -24.71
N LYS A 117 -7.36 34.73 -23.55
CA LYS A 117 -6.70 34.48 -22.26
C LYS A 117 -6.11 33.06 -22.17
N ILE A 118 -6.69 32.08 -22.85
CA ILE A 118 -6.13 30.72 -22.93
C ILE A 118 -4.86 30.65 -23.78
N ALA A 119 -4.80 31.28 -24.97
CA ALA A 119 -3.53 31.31 -25.71
C ALA A 119 -2.44 32.08 -24.95
N ILE A 120 -2.79 33.09 -24.16
CA ILE A 120 -1.83 33.76 -23.26
C ILE A 120 -1.24 32.76 -22.27
N LEU A 121 -2.07 31.95 -21.60
CA LEU A 121 -1.60 30.95 -20.65
C LEU A 121 -0.75 29.86 -21.30
N LYS A 122 -1.15 29.37 -22.49
CA LYS A 122 -0.37 28.39 -23.27
C LYS A 122 0.99 28.93 -23.69
N LYS A 123 1.03 30.19 -24.17
CA LYS A 123 2.27 30.86 -24.55
C LYS A 123 3.15 31.16 -23.34
N ALA A 124 2.56 31.55 -22.21
CA ALA A 124 3.26 31.73 -20.94
C ALA A 124 3.96 30.42 -20.50
N ASP A 125 3.26 29.27 -20.58
CA ASP A 125 3.85 27.97 -20.27
C ASP A 125 4.98 27.57 -21.22
N GLN A 126 4.83 27.83 -22.53
CA GLN A 126 5.88 27.56 -23.51
C GLN A 126 7.13 28.38 -23.22
N LEU A 127 6.97 29.68 -22.96
CA LEU A 127 8.09 30.58 -22.68
C LEU A 127 8.82 30.23 -21.38
N LEU A 128 8.09 29.91 -20.30
CA LEU A 128 8.71 29.52 -19.04
C LEU A 128 9.48 28.19 -19.13
N LYS A 129 9.06 27.27 -20.02
CA LYS A 129 9.76 25.99 -20.25
C LYS A 129 10.93 26.10 -21.23
N ALA A 130 11.04 27.19 -21.98
CA ALA A 130 12.11 27.38 -22.93
C ALA A 130 13.45 27.63 -22.21
N ASN A 131 14.49 26.88 -22.60
CA ASN A 131 15.84 27.08 -22.07
C ASN A 131 16.37 28.50 -22.34
N GLU A 132 15.93 29.10 -23.45
CA GLU A 132 16.28 30.46 -23.86
C GLU A 132 15.88 31.51 -22.82
N THR A 133 14.64 31.42 -22.31
CA THR A 133 14.13 32.33 -21.27
C THR A 133 14.98 32.22 -20.01
N LYS A 134 15.26 31.00 -19.57
CA LYS A 134 16.07 30.76 -18.37
C LYS A 134 17.50 31.24 -18.54
N ALA A 135 18.10 31.02 -19.71
CA ALA A 135 19.42 31.53 -20.06
C ALA A 135 19.45 33.08 -20.06
N GLN A 136 18.40 33.72 -20.55
CA GLN A 136 18.28 35.18 -20.53
C GLN A 136 18.22 35.73 -19.10
N VAL A 137 17.41 35.12 -18.22
CA VAL A 137 17.34 35.52 -16.80
C VAL A 137 18.72 35.37 -16.12
N ILE A 138 19.44 34.28 -16.40
CA ILE A 138 20.80 34.06 -15.88
C ILE A 138 21.76 35.11 -16.41
N LYS A 139 21.69 35.45 -17.70
CA LYS A 139 22.54 36.47 -18.32
C LYS A 139 22.30 37.84 -17.68
N ASP A 140 21.03 38.22 -17.51
CA ASP A 140 20.61 39.51 -16.95
C ASP A 140 21.08 39.70 -15.49
N ASN A 141 21.24 38.58 -14.75
CA ASN A 141 21.60 38.55 -13.33
C ASN A 141 22.98 37.91 -13.07
N SER A 142 23.81 37.75 -14.10
CA SER A 142 25.09 37.04 -14.04
C SER A 142 26.05 37.60 -12.98
N GLU A 143 26.11 38.92 -12.84
CA GLU A 143 26.93 39.59 -11.83
C GLU A 143 26.58 39.19 -10.40
N LEU A 144 25.30 38.93 -10.10
CA LEU A 144 24.87 38.45 -8.78
C LEU A 144 25.12 36.95 -8.63
N LEU A 145 24.78 36.16 -9.66
CA LEU A 145 24.83 34.70 -9.63
C LEU A 145 26.23 34.12 -9.54
N PHE A 146 27.22 34.79 -10.13
CA PHE A 146 28.62 34.35 -10.14
C PHE A 146 29.48 35.12 -9.13
N ARG A 147 28.86 35.90 -8.25
CA ARG A 147 29.55 36.55 -7.14
C ARG A 147 29.59 35.61 -5.95
N PHE A 148 30.79 35.29 -5.50
CA PHE A 148 30.99 34.60 -4.24
C PHE A 148 30.81 35.60 -3.10
N LYS A 149 29.77 35.38 -2.28
CA LYS A 149 29.55 36.09 -1.03
C LYS A 149 29.53 35.06 0.09
N GLU A 150 30.38 35.24 1.10
CA GLU A 150 30.24 34.48 2.34
C GLU A 150 28.91 34.90 2.98
N LEU A 151 28.08 33.90 3.30
CA LEU A 151 26.85 34.15 4.03
C LEU A 151 27.26 34.51 5.45
N GLU A 152 26.96 35.75 5.87
CA GLU A 152 27.08 36.13 7.26
C GLU A 152 26.13 35.24 8.07
N THR A 153 26.67 34.44 8.98
CA THR A 153 25.92 33.58 9.92
C THR A 153 25.12 34.37 10.96
N GLU A 154 24.69 35.59 10.64
CA GLU A 154 23.56 36.19 11.33
C GLU A 154 22.35 35.37 10.89
N MET A 155 21.95 34.42 11.75
CA MET A 155 20.66 33.77 11.63
C MET A 155 19.63 34.87 11.44
N GLY A 156 19.17 35.03 10.20
CA GLY A 156 18.12 35.95 9.82
C GLY A 156 16.84 35.50 10.49
N ASN A 157 16.75 35.77 11.78
CA ASN A 157 15.53 35.76 12.56
C ASN A 157 14.74 36.96 12.04
N LYS A 158 14.13 36.84 10.85
CA LYS A 158 12.82 37.45 10.70
C LYS A 158 11.98 36.75 11.76
N GLU A 159 11.84 37.39 12.91
CA GLU A 159 10.81 37.05 13.88
C GLU A 159 9.49 37.21 13.15
N PHE A 160 8.99 36.11 12.59
CA PHE A 160 7.62 36.06 12.12
C PHE A 160 6.77 36.22 13.37
N GLU A 161 5.90 37.23 13.37
CA GLU A 161 5.02 37.50 14.51
C GLU A 161 4.36 36.20 14.95
N ASN A 162 4.48 35.90 16.25
CA ASN A 162 3.80 34.76 16.87
C ASN A 162 2.30 34.94 16.65
N ILE A 163 1.74 34.31 15.62
CA ILE A 163 0.31 34.05 15.59
C ILE A 163 0.10 32.91 16.59
N GLU A 164 -0.02 33.29 17.87
CA GLU A 164 -0.59 32.42 18.90
C GLU A 164 -2.05 32.14 18.52
N SER A 165 -2.28 31.15 17.65
CA SER A 165 -3.60 30.55 17.54
C SER A 165 -3.75 29.59 18.72
N LYS A 166 -4.65 29.92 19.66
CA LYS A 166 -4.98 29.14 20.87
C LYS A 166 -5.50 27.71 20.61
N ASP A 167 -5.50 27.25 19.36
CA ASP A 167 -5.91 25.92 18.91
C ASP A 167 -4.86 25.35 17.92
N ASP A 168 -3.67 25.01 18.43
CA ASP A 168 -2.65 24.33 17.63
C ASP A 168 -3.05 22.86 17.43
N ILE A 169 -3.72 22.59 16.32
CA ILE A 169 -4.16 21.25 15.87
C ILE A 169 -2.98 20.37 15.41
N PHE A 170 -1.86 20.98 15.03
CA PHE A 170 -0.65 20.31 14.58
C PHE A 170 0.41 20.28 15.68
N LEU A 171 1.26 19.26 15.63
CA LEU A 171 2.43 19.19 16.50
C LEU A 171 3.50 20.17 16.03
N THR A 172 4.26 20.66 17.01
CA THR A 172 5.35 21.60 16.82
C THR A 172 6.70 20.91 16.68
N ASN A 173 6.86 19.70 17.23
CA ASN A 173 8.07 18.92 17.17
C ASN A 173 7.81 17.54 16.50
N MET A 174 8.80 17.07 15.74
CA MET A 174 8.83 15.72 15.18
C MET A 174 8.97 14.65 16.27
N ASP A 175 9.57 14.99 17.41
CA ASP A 175 9.77 14.06 18.52
C ASP A 175 8.46 13.71 19.21
N ASP A 176 7.50 14.64 19.22
CA ASP A 176 6.14 14.39 19.71
C ASP A 176 5.36 13.38 18.85
N LEU A 177 5.83 13.10 17.63
CA LEU A 177 5.26 12.05 16.78
C LEU A 177 5.70 10.65 17.23
N VAL A 178 6.73 10.53 18.07
CA VAL A 178 7.19 9.23 18.57
C VAL A 178 6.28 8.75 19.68
N VAL A 179 5.88 7.50 19.59
CA VAL A 179 5.20 6.80 20.70
C VAL A 179 6.24 5.96 21.41
N LEU A 180 6.55 6.35 22.65
CA LEU A 180 7.54 5.70 23.50
C LEU A 180 7.17 4.22 23.74
N ASP A 181 8.17 3.33 23.75
CA ASP A 181 7.99 1.92 24.12
C ASP A 181 8.82 1.54 25.37
N GLU A 182 8.54 0.36 25.96
CA GLU A 182 9.21 -0.12 27.17
C GLU A 182 10.74 -0.29 27.03
N LYS A 183 11.29 -0.25 25.81
CA LYS A 183 12.72 -0.35 25.52
C LYS A 183 13.37 0.99 25.24
N HIS A 184 12.63 2.09 25.26
CA HIS A 184 13.23 3.42 25.16
C HIS A 184 14.04 3.65 26.44
N GLU A 185 15.33 3.91 26.30
CA GLU A 185 16.13 4.45 27.40
C GLU A 185 15.44 5.74 27.87
N THR A 186 15.38 5.96 29.19
CA THR A 186 14.48 6.91 29.85
C THR A 186 14.63 8.38 29.45
N ASP A 187 15.50 8.71 28.49
CA ASP A 187 15.77 10.05 27.98
C ASP A 187 15.95 10.13 26.45
N SER A 188 15.65 9.07 25.68
CA SER A 188 15.77 9.10 24.20
C SER A 188 14.45 9.43 23.51
N SER A 189 14.46 10.42 22.62
CA SER A 189 13.36 10.68 21.68
C SER A 189 13.45 9.84 20.40
N ASP A 190 14.45 8.97 20.25
CA ASP A 190 14.61 8.12 19.05
C ASP A 190 13.45 7.12 18.92
N GLY A 191 12.71 7.22 17.82
CA GLY A 191 11.61 6.32 17.54
C GLY A 191 11.11 6.36 16.11
N LYS A 192 10.09 5.54 15.83
CA LYS A 192 9.54 5.40 14.47
C LYS A 192 8.37 6.35 14.23
N ILE A 193 8.45 7.08 13.13
CA ILE A 193 7.40 7.97 12.60
C ILE A 193 7.00 7.52 11.19
N ALA A 194 5.83 7.96 10.73
CA ALA A 194 5.40 7.80 9.35
C ALA A 194 5.57 9.11 8.58
N ILE A 195 6.11 9.01 7.37
CA ILE A 195 6.22 10.14 6.44
C ILE A 195 5.27 9.88 5.28
N VAL A 196 4.42 10.86 4.98
CA VAL A 196 3.42 10.78 3.92
C VAL A 196 3.70 11.85 2.88
N LYS A 197 3.72 11.44 1.61
CA LYS A 197 3.72 12.34 0.46
C LYS A 197 2.59 11.97 -0.49
N ALA A 198 1.82 12.94 -0.95
CA ALA A 198 0.76 12.76 -1.92
C ALA A 198 0.89 13.74 -3.09
N ASP A 199 0.44 13.31 -4.27
CA ASP A 199 0.51 14.07 -5.51
C ASP A 199 -0.70 13.79 -6.41
N ILE A 200 -1.29 14.84 -6.98
CA ILE A 200 -2.45 14.72 -7.88
C ILE A 200 -2.02 14.25 -9.27
N ASN A 201 -2.56 13.12 -9.69
CA ASN A 201 -2.24 12.53 -10.97
C ASN A 201 -2.82 13.33 -12.14
N ASN A 202 -2.00 13.46 -13.18
CA ASN A 202 -2.37 14.03 -14.47
C ASN A 202 -2.88 15.49 -14.41
N LEU A 203 -2.68 16.22 -13.31
CA LEU A 203 -3.14 17.61 -13.19
C LEU A 203 -2.66 18.48 -14.35
N GLY A 204 -1.36 18.40 -14.68
CA GLY A 204 -0.80 19.15 -15.80
C GLY A 204 -1.32 18.75 -17.19
N LYS A 205 -1.90 17.56 -17.35
CA LYS A 205 -2.57 17.14 -18.60
C LYS A 205 -3.99 17.69 -18.62
N ILE A 206 -4.73 17.51 -17.52
CA ILE A 206 -6.08 18.03 -17.32
C ILE A 206 -6.13 19.53 -17.59
N MET A 207 -5.22 20.29 -16.97
CA MET A 207 -5.16 21.76 -17.14
C MET A 207 -4.84 22.20 -18.57
N LYS A 208 -4.20 21.35 -19.40
CA LYS A 208 -3.91 21.66 -20.81
C LYS A 208 -5.08 21.36 -21.74
N GLU A 209 -5.91 20.38 -21.38
CA GLU A 209 -7.06 19.94 -22.18
C GLU A 209 -8.24 20.92 -22.04
N ILE A 210 -8.30 21.68 -20.95
CA ILE A 210 -9.28 22.76 -20.77
C ILE A 210 -9.07 23.85 -21.83
N SER A 211 -10.09 24.05 -22.64
CA SER A 211 -10.14 25.05 -23.71
C SER A 211 -10.85 26.34 -23.29
N ASN A 212 -11.64 26.31 -22.21
CA ASN A 212 -12.39 27.45 -21.68
C ASN A 212 -11.62 28.14 -20.53
N TYR A 213 -11.46 29.45 -20.61
CA TYR A 213 -10.79 30.26 -19.58
C TYR A 213 -11.51 30.22 -18.23
N GLU A 214 -12.84 30.32 -18.22
CA GLU A 214 -13.61 30.34 -16.97
C GLU A 214 -13.54 29.00 -16.24
N GLU A 215 -13.62 27.89 -16.97
CA GLU A 215 -13.45 26.54 -16.40
C GLU A 215 -12.03 26.36 -15.84
N TYR A 216 -11.00 26.83 -16.56
CA TYR A 216 -9.62 26.78 -16.09
C TYR A 216 -9.43 27.58 -14.80
N LEU A 217 -10.01 28.78 -14.76
CA LEU A 217 -9.92 29.69 -13.62
C LEU A 217 -10.63 29.11 -12.41
N GLN A 218 -11.86 28.60 -12.59
CA GLN A 218 -12.64 27.97 -11.53
C GLN A 218 -11.92 26.77 -10.92
N LEU A 219 -11.36 25.88 -11.75
CA LEU A 219 -10.60 24.73 -11.26
C LEU A 219 -9.33 25.17 -10.52
N SER A 220 -8.62 26.17 -11.04
CA SER A 220 -7.42 26.71 -10.39
C SER A 220 -7.72 27.31 -9.01
N ARG A 221 -8.82 28.09 -8.89
CA ARG A 221 -9.27 28.65 -7.60
C ARG A 221 -9.65 27.53 -6.63
N LEU A 222 -10.39 26.52 -7.10
CA LEU A 222 -10.82 25.39 -6.29
C LEU A 222 -9.64 24.59 -5.73
N LEU A 223 -8.62 24.33 -6.55
CA LEU A 223 -7.42 23.60 -6.12
C LEU A 223 -6.59 24.43 -5.14
N ALA A 224 -6.44 25.74 -5.37
CA ALA A 224 -5.71 26.63 -4.47
C ALA A 224 -6.38 26.73 -3.09
N ASP A 225 -7.71 26.74 -3.05
CA ASP A 225 -8.50 26.77 -1.81
C ASP A 225 -8.44 25.42 -1.07
N LYS A 226 -8.76 24.32 -1.77
CA LYS A 226 -8.91 22.99 -1.16
C LYS A 226 -7.59 22.31 -0.85
N ILE A 227 -6.52 22.57 -1.61
CA ILE A 227 -5.19 22.01 -1.38
C ILE A 227 -4.32 23.09 -0.72
N SER A 228 -4.78 23.52 0.45
CA SER A 228 -4.12 24.51 1.28
C SER A 228 -3.91 23.97 2.68
N LEU A 229 -2.90 24.53 3.38
CA LEU A 229 -2.65 24.22 4.79
C LEU A 229 -3.87 24.50 5.67
N ASN A 230 -4.63 25.55 5.36
CA ASN A 230 -5.82 25.95 6.13
C ASN A 230 -6.96 24.93 6.00
N ASN A 231 -7.30 24.52 4.77
CA ASN A 231 -8.33 23.49 4.56
C ASN A 231 -7.89 22.15 5.17
N PHE A 232 -6.60 21.80 5.05
CA PHE A 232 -6.07 20.61 5.71
C PHE A 232 -6.16 20.69 7.25
N LYS A 233 -5.84 21.85 7.84
CA LYS A 233 -5.99 22.12 9.28
C LYS A 233 -7.45 21.95 9.73
N GLU A 234 -8.40 22.49 8.98
CA GLU A 234 -9.83 22.35 9.28
C GLU A 234 -10.30 20.88 9.25
N LYS A 235 -9.89 20.12 8.23
CA LYS A 235 -10.20 18.68 8.16
C LYS A 235 -9.62 17.89 9.32
N VAL A 236 -8.39 18.20 9.73
CA VAL A 236 -7.75 17.57 10.89
C VAL A 236 -8.44 18.00 12.19
N ALA A 237 -8.87 19.25 12.33
CA ALA A 237 -9.62 19.74 13.49
C ALA A 237 -10.93 18.97 13.71
N ASN A 238 -11.59 18.58 12.62
CA ASN A 238 -12.83 17.83 12.64
C ASN A 238 -12.65 16.33 12.95
N ASN A 239 -11.41 15.85 13.02
CA ASN A 239 -11.09 14.46 13.33
C ASN A 239 -10.26 14.36 14.62
N GLU A 240 -10.91 13.99 15.73
CA GLU A 240 -10.29 13.91 17.05
C GLU A 240 -9.07 12.98 17.10
N ILE A 241 -9.02 11.95 16.25
CA ILE A 241 -7.90 10.99 16.21
C ILE A 241 -6.62 11.67 15.71
N LEU A 242 -6.74 12.66 14.83
CA LEU A 242 -5.60 13.28 14.14
C LEU A 242 -5.08 14.55 14.82
N LYS A 243 -5.87 15.15 15.71
CA LYS A 243 -5.44 16.31 16.51
C LYS A 243 -4.12 15.98 17.22
N ASN A 244 -3.14 16.87 17.09
CA ASN A 244 -1.82 16.75 17.71
C ASN A 244 -1.08 15.46 17.34
N LYS A 245 -1.20 15.02 16.08
CA LYS A 245 -0.46 13.85 15.56
C LYS A 245 0.22 14.08 14.21
N ILE A 246 0.15 15.29 13.67
CA ILE A 246 0.66 15.62 12.34
C ILE A 246 1.60 16.82 12.42
N VAL A 247 2.71 16.75 11.67
CA VAL A 247 3.61 17.88 11.39
C VAL A 247 3.63 18.09 9.87
N PRO A 248 2.96 19.13 9.34
CA PRO A 248 2.96 19.41 7.91
C PRO A 248 4.29 20.05 7.48
N PHE A 249 4.87 19.59 6.36
CA PHE A 249 6.08 20.19 5.78
C PHE A 249 5.77 21.09 4.60
N TYR A 250 4.83 20.69 3.73
CA TYR A 250 4.44 21.45 2.55
C TYR A 250 3.07 20.98 2.04
N ILE A 251 2.12 21.89 1.85
CA ILE A 251 0.78 21.59 1.30
C ILE A 251 0.37 22.74 0.38
N ALA A 252 0.63 22.60 -0.92
CA ALA A 252 0.21 23.58 -1.91
C ALA A 252 0.31 23.02 -3.34
N GLY A 253 -0.61 23.44 -4.20
CA GLY A 253 -0.62 23.03 -5.60
C GLY A 253 -1.07 21.58 -5.75
N ASP A 254 -0.23 20.73 -6.33
CA ASP A 254 -0.44 19.29 -6.46
C ASP A 254 0.27 18.45 -5.40
N ASP A 255 1.25 19.02 -4.69
CA ASP A 255 2.11 18.33 -3.73
C ASP A 255 1.64 18.51 -2.28
N ILE A 256 1.51 17.40 -1.55
CA ILE A 256 1.20 17.34 -0.12
C ILE A 256 2.28 16.51 0.58
N PHE A 257 2.91 17.03 1.63
CA PHE A 257 4.02 16.37 2.32
C PHE A 257 3.99 16.68 3.82
N TYR A 258 3.91 15.65 4.64
CA TYR A 258 3.82 15.76 6.10
C TYR A 258 4.36 14.52 6.82
N ALA A 259 4.68 14.68 8.09
CA ALA A 259 4.95 13.60 9.03
C ALA A 259 3.75 13.34 9.93
N ILE A 260 3.57 12.10 10.35
CA ILE A 260 2.45 11.68 11.18
C ILE A 260 2.85 10.56 12.14
N ARG A 261 2.18 10.52 13.30
CA ARG A 261 2.23 9.38 14.21
C ARG A 261 1.65 8.13 13.52
N ILE A 262 2.28 6.98 13.72
CA ILE A 262 1.97 5.74 12.97
C ILE A 262 0.52 5.28 13.22
N ASP A 263 -0.01 5.44 14.44
CA ASP A 263 -1.38 5.05 14.82
C ASP A 263 -2.47 5.84 14.06
N ALA A 264 -2.16 7.05 13.60
CA ALA A 264 -3.09 7.94 12.93
C ALA A 264 -2.96 7.95 11.39
N MET A 265 -2.04 7.16 10.84
CA MET A 265 -1.76 7.09 9.40
C MET A 265 -3.00 6.73 8.57
N PHE A 266 -3.86 5.82 9.06
CA PHE A 266 -5.06 5.41 8.31
C PHE A 266 -6.06 6.57 8.16
N ASP A 267 -6.25 7.33 9.23
CA ASP A 267 -7.16 8.47 9.25
C ASP A 267 -6.66 9.62 8.38
N SER A 268 -5.35 9.84 8.30
CA SER A 268 -4.81 10.90 7.45
C SER A 268 -4.98 10.60 5.96
N ILE A 269 -4.84 9.34 5.55
CA ILE A 269 -5.13 8.90 4.17
C ILE A 269 -6.62 9.07 3.86
N ARG A 270 -7.50 8.82 4.83
CA ARG A 270 -8.94 9.07 4.69
C ARG A 270 -9.25 10.55 4.46
N ILE A 271 -8.59 11.48 5.17
CA ILE A 271 -8.73 12.93 4.89
C ILE A 271 -8.30 13.25 3.46
N LEU A 272 -7.18 12.70 2.98
CA LEU A 272 -6.73 12.93 1.60
C LEU A 272 -7.77 12.43 0.58
N HIS A 273 -8.42 11.30 0.86
CA HIS A 273 -9.52 10.80 0.03
C HIS A 273 -10.71 11.77 0.04
N GLU A 274 -11.16 12.21 1.22
CA GLU A 274 -12.28 13.14 1.39
C GLU A 274 -12.03 14.47 0.65
N MET A 275 -10.82 15.04 0.77
CA MET A 275 -10.45 16.26 0.06
C MET A 275 -10.60 16.12 -1.46
N ILE A 276 -10.17 14.99 -2.03
CA ILE A 276 -10.27 14.74 -3.47
C ILE A 276 -11.70 14.43 -3.89
N GLU A 277 -12.49 13.71 -3.08
CA GLU A 277 -13.90 13.49 -3.35
C GLU A 277 -14.70 14.80 -3.35
N GLU A 278 -14.45 15.70 -2.41
CA GLU A 278 -15.08 17.02 -2.37
C GLU A 278 -14.76 17.85 -3.60
N ILE A 279 -13.48 17.89 -4.01
CA ILE A 279 -13.08 18.59 -5.24
C ILE A 279 -13.79 17.98 -6.44
N ASN A 280 -13.82 16.65 -6.55
CA ASN A 280 -14.49 15.95 -7.65
C ASN A 280 -16.01 16.18 -7.67
N GLN A 281 -16.67 16.25 -6.51
CA GLN A 281 -18.09 16.56 -6.42
C GLN A 281 -18.38 17.98 -6.90
N ILE A 282 -17.60 18.97 -6.46
CA ILE A 282 -17.75 20.37 -6.88
C ILE A 282 -17.50 20.52 -8.40
N ILE A 283 -16.55 19.76 -8.97
CA ILE A 283 -16.33 19.72 -10.42
C ILE A 283 -17.54 19.15 -11.16
N LYS A 284 -18.11 18.04 -10.67
CA LYS A 284 -19.30 17.39 -11.25
C LYS A 284 -20.52 18.31 -11.26
N GLU A 285 -20.78 19.01 -10.15
CA GLU A 285 -21.92 19.92 -10.04
C GLU A 285 -21.83 21.12 -11.00
N LYS A 286 -20.60 21.51 -11.38
CA LYS A 286 -20.35 22.66 -12.27
C LYS A 286 -20.24 22.27 -13.75
N GLN A 287 -20.06 20.98 -14.09
CA GLN A 287 -19.93 20.49 -15.46
C GLN A 287 -21.22 19.82 -15.93
N ASN A 288 -22.00 20.47 -16.80
CA ASN A 288 -23.26 19.96 -17.37
C ASN A 288 -23.07 19.02 -18.60
N GLY A 289 -22.05 18.15 -18.66
CA GLY A 289 -21.77 17.35 -19.86
C GLY A 289 -20.95 16.06 -19.68
N GLU A 290 -20.85 15.26 -20.77
CA GLU A 290 -20.32 13.88 -20.81
C GLU A 290 -18.81 13.71 -20.51
N ASN A 291 -18.01 14.78 -20.46
CA ASN A 291 -16.56 14.72 -20.16
C ASN A 291 -16.25 15.23 -18.74
N ILE A 292 -16.58 14.41 -17.74
CA ILE A 292 -16.29 14.73 -16.34
C ILE A 292 -14.79 14.57 -16.07
N VAL A 293 -14.12 15.67 -15.76
CA VAL A 293 -12.72 15.64 -15.30
C VAL A 293 -12.71 15.12 -13.86
N GLU A 294 -12.23 13.90 -13.65
CA GLU A 294 -12.06 13.34 -12.30
C GLU A 294 -10.59 13.31 -11.89
N LEU A 295 -10.28 13.98 -10.79
CA LEU A 295 -8.98 13.96 -10.17
C LEU A 295 -8.77 12.66 -9.40
N SER A 296 -7.52 12.22 -9.37
CA SER A 296 -7.07 11.11 -8.53
C SER A 296 -5.74 11.49 -7.89
N VAL A 297 -5.44 10.90 -6.73
CA VAL A 297 -4.21 11.20 -5.98
C VAL A 297 -3.40 9.92 -5.76
N ALA A 298 -2.09 10.03 -5.91
CA ALA A 298 -1.14 8.99 -5.52
C ALA A 298 -0.57 9.35 -4.14
N VAL A 299 -0.42 8.37 -3.24
CA VAL A 299 0.09 8.54 -1.88
C VAL A 299 1.21 7.54 -1.63
N GLY A 300 2.38 8.03 -1.21
CA GLY A 300 3.48 7.22 -0.71
C GLY A 300 3.60 7.35 0.80
N VAL A 301 3.88 6.24 1.50
CA VAL A 301 4.10 6.22 2.94
C VAL A 301 5.33 5.38 3.29
N VAL A 302 6.21 5.92 4.12
CA VAL A 302 7.40 5.23 4.63
C VAL A 302 7.54 5.40 6.14
N PHE A 303 8.06 4.36 6.81
CA PHE A 303 8.36 4.39 8.24
C PHE A 303 9.86 4.59 8.47
N VAL A 304 10.21 5.62 9.21
CA VAL A 304 11.61 6.08 9.39
C VAL A 304 11.86 6.42 10.86
N ASN A 305 13.12 6.56 11.24
CA ASN A 305 13.44 7.12 12.56
C ASN A 305 13.20 8.63 12.52
N ASN A 306 12.70 9.25 13.58
CA ASN A 306 12.84 10.69 13.77
C ASN A 306 14.34 11.06 13.87
N HIS A 307 14.71 12.32 13.66
CA HIS A 307 16.10 12.81 13.58
C HIS A 307 16.91 12.47 12.33
N GLN A 308 16.28 12.00 11.25
CA GLN A 308 16.95 12.04 9.95
C GLN A 308 16.61 13.35 9.23
N PRO A 309 17.49 13.85 8.35
CA PRO A 309 17.18 15.03 7.55
C PRO A 309 15.91 14.83 6.72
N ILE A 310 15.08 15.86 6.59
CA ILE A 310 13.85 15.85 5.79
C ILE A 310 14.16 15.55 4.33
N ARG A 311 15.32 15.97 3.83
CA ARG A 311 15.78 15.54 2.50
C ARG A 311 15.81 14.02 2.35
N TYR A 312 16.24 13.30 3.37
CA TYR A 312 16.27 11.83 3.39
C TYR A 312 14.85 11.26 3.39
N TYR A 313 13.96 11.78 4.25
CA TYR A 313 12.54 11.40 4.26
C TYR A 313 11.89 11.56 2.89
N ARG A 314 12.12 12.70 2.24
CA ARG A 314 11.62 13.00 0.90
C ARG A 314 12.10 11.97 -0.12
N GLN A 315 13.38 11.62 -0.11
CA GLN A 315 13.94 10.64 -1.05
C GLN A 315 13.35 9.24 -0.88
N LEU A 316 13.07 8.83 0.36
CA LEU A 316 12.47 7.53 0.63
C LEU A 316 11.00 7.49 0.21
N VAL A 317 10.20 8.48 0.63
CA VAL A 317 8.76 8.51 0.33
C VAL A 317 8.49 8.71 -1.17
N GLU A 318 9.39 9.39 -1.90
CA GLU A 318 9.27 9.58 -3.35
C GLU A 318 9.34 8.25 -4.13
N LYS A 319 10.08 7.25 -3.62
CA LYS A 319 10.13 5.91 -4.23
C LYS A 319 8.76 5.23 -4.13
N GLU A 320 8.15 5.27 -2.95
CA GLU A 320 6.81 4.72 -2.72
C GLU A 320 5.76 5.45 -3.56
N LEU A 321 5.81 6.79 -3.59
CA LEU A 321 4.92 7.63 -4.41
C LEU A 321 5.05 7.30 -5.90
N SER A 322 6.27 7.14 -6.39
CA SER A 322 6.54 6.77 -7.79
C SER A 322 5.95 5.42 -8.16
N GLU A 323 6.05 4.42 -7.28
CA GLU A 323 5.42 3.10 -7.49
C GLU A 323 3.89 3.19 -7.50
N ALA A 324 3.29 3.95 -6.58
CA ALA A 324 1.85 4.22 -6.61
C ALA A 324 1.40 4.83 -7.95
N LYS A 325 2.08 5.89 -8.42
CA LYS A 325 1.81 6.55 -9.70
C LYS A 325 1.93 5.61 -10.90
N LYS A 326 2.99 4.79 -10.95
CA LYS A 326 3.19 3.82 -12.04
C LYS A 326 2.04 2.83 -12.13
N LYS A 327 1.57 2.34 -10.98
CA LYS A 327 0.54 1.29 -10.93
C LYS A 327 -0.85 1.84 -11.20
N MET A 328 -1.15 3.08 -10.78
CA MET A 328 -2.40 3.76 -11.13
C MET A 328 -2.61 3.97 -12.63
N LYS A 329 -1.53 3.95 -13.44
CA LYS A 329 -1.63 4.01 -14.92
C LYS A 329 -2.08 2.69 -15.57
N THR A 330 -2.21 1.60 -14.82
CA THR A 330 -2.66 0.29 -15.35
C THR A 330 -4.19 0.21 -15.39
N GLU A 331 -4.75 -0.54 -16.36
CA GLU A 331 -6.21 -0.62 -16.61
C GLU A 331 -7.04 -0.96 -15.36
N LYS A 332 -6.55 -1.84 -14.47
CA LYS A 332 -7.27 -2.22 -13.24
C LYS A 332 -7.31 -1.09 -12.20
N ALA A 333 -6.24 -0.29 -12.09
CA ALA A 333 -6.12 0.77 -11.09
C ALA A 333 -6.57 2.14 -11.60
N PHE A 334 -6.88 2.25 -12.90
CA PHE A 334 -7.37 3.49 -13.52
C PHE A 334 -8.67 4.02 -12.88
N ASN A 335 -9.49 3.12 -12.34
CA ASN A 335 -10.76 3.47 -11.67
C ASN A 335 -10.60 3.80 -10.17
N SER A 336 -9.36 3.98 -9.68
CA SER A 336 -9.11 4.38 -8.29
C SER A 336 -9.10 5.90 -8.12
N VAL A 337 -9.69 6.38 -7.01
CA VAL A 337 -9.59 7.78 -6.57
C VAL A 337 -8.24 8.02 -5.90
N VAL A 338 -7.79 7.05 -5.10
CA VAL A 338 -6.51 7.10 -4.37
C VAL A 338 -5.73 5.82 -4.63
N GLY A 339 -4.48 5.94 -5.08
CA GLY A 339 -3.53 4.83 -5.10
C GLY A 339 -2.47 5.06 -4.03
N ILE A 340 -2.23 4.05 -3.20
CA ILE A 340 -1.42 4.17 -1.99
C ILE A 340 -0.32 3.12 -2.03
N CYS A 341 0.92 3.51 -1.74
CA CYS A 341 2.02 2.58 -1.56
C CYS A 341 2.60 2.77 -0.15
N ILE A 342 2.57 1.70 0.66
CA ILE A 342 3.05 1.69 2.05
C ILE A 342 4.08 0.58 2.19
N ALA A 343 5.37 0.94 2.32
CA ALA A 343 6.46 -0.01 2.46
C ALA A 343 6.40 -1.15 1.42
N ASN A 344 6.32 -0.80 0.13
CA ASN A 344 6.13 -1.68 -1.03
C ASN A 344 4.78 -2.43 -1.12
N ASN A 345 3.83 -2.17 -0.23
CA ASN A 345 2.46 -2.70 -0.36
C ASN A 345 1.57 -1.71 -1.10
N LEU A 346 0.91 -2.16 -2.16
CA LEU A 346 0.00 -1.35 -2.96
C LEU A 346 -1.45 -1.52 -2.50
N PHE A 347 -2.12 -0.40 -2.28
CA PHE A 347 -3.53 -0.33 -1.93
C PHE A 347 -4.25 0.71 -2.80
N TYR A 348 -5.56 0.55 -2.95
CA TYR A 348 -6.41 1.47 -3.70
C TYR A 348 -7.68 1.79 -2.93
N ILE A 349 -8.14 3.03 -3.10
CA ILE A 349 -9.51 3.44 -2.80
C ILE A 349 -10.21 3.61 -4.15
N TYR A 350 -11.13 2.69 -4.43
CA TYR A 350 -11.83 2.62 -5.70
C TYR A 350 -13.06 3.53 -5.72
N LYS A 351 -13.44 4.01 -6.91
CA LYS A 351 -14.71 4.70 -7.13
C LYS A 351 -15.87 3.73 -6.87
N GLU A 352 -16.81 4.12 -6.03
CA GLU A 352 -18.06 3.37 -5.77
C GLU A 352 -17.86 1.86 -5.48
N ASN A 353 -18.76 1.01 -6.00
CA ASN A 353 -18.72 -0.45 -5.85
C ASN A 353 -17.67 -1.14 -6.73
N LEU A 354 -16.93 -0.42 -7.59
CA LEU A 354 -16.02 -1.01 -8.60
C LEU A 354 -14.84 -1.78 -7.98
N GLY A 355 -14.50 -1.51 -6.73
CA GLY A 355 -13.45 -2.20 -5.97
C GLY A 355 -13.94 -3.10 -4.84
N PHE A 356 -15.25 -3.31 -4.70
CA PHE A 356 -15.79 -3.98 -3.53
C PHE A 356 -15.37 -5.46 -3.49
N GLY A 357 -14.51 -5.80 -2.52
CA GLY A 357 -14.01 -7.16 -2.30
C GLY A 357 -12.68 -7.49 -2.99
N GLU A 358 -12.02 -6.50 -3.61
CA GLU A 358 -10.66 -6.67 -4.12
C GLU A 358 -9.64 -6.83 -2.97
N ASN A 359 -8.54 -7.54 -3.21
CA ASN A 359 -7.51 -7.84 -2.19
C ASN A 359 -6.57 -6.67 -1.90
N ASP A 360 -6.54 -5.68 -2.79
CA ASP A 360 -5.73 -4.46 -2.76
C ASP A 360 -6.56 -3.25 -2.26
N GLY A 361 -7.76 -3.46 -1.71
CA GLY A 361 -8.57 -2.37 -1.16
C GLY A 361 -8.04 -1.84 0.18
N PHE A 362 -7.86 -0.51 0.30
CA PHE A 362 -7.34 0.14 1.51
C PHE A 362 -8.25 -0.06 2.73
N TYR A 363 -9.55 0.22 2.63
CA TYR A 363 -10.50 0.03 3.74
C TYR A 363 -10.63 -1.43 4.16
N ARG A 364 -10.44 -2.36 3.20
CA ARG A 364 -10.39 -3.78 3.51
C ARG A 364 -9.14 -4.10 4.34
N PHE A 365 -7.98 -3.59 3.95
CA PHE A 365 -6.75 -3.78 4.71
C PHE A 365 -6.85 -3.22 6.14
N TYR A 366 -7.43 -2.03 6.30
CA TYR A 366 -7.74 -1.45 7.62
C TYR A 366 -8.57 -2.39 8.49
N LYS A 367 -9.64 -2.97 7.92
CA LYS A 367 -10.48 -3.97 8.60
C LYS A 367 -9.71 -5.25 8.93
N GLU A 368 -8.89 -5.74 8.00
CA GLU A 368 -8.05 -6.94 8.20
C GLU A 368 -7.09 -6.77 9.37
N ILE A 369 -6.48 -5.59 9.54
CA ILE A 369 -5.61 -5.28 10.68
C ILE A 369 -6.40 -5.31 12.00
N ARG A 370 -7.58 -4.71 12.05
CA ARG A 370 -8.46 -4.76 13.24
C ARG A 370 -8.87 -6.20 13.59
N ASP A 371 -9.20 -7.01 12.58
CA ASP A 371 -9.51 -8.42 12.77
C ASP A 371 -8.32 -9.19 13.36
N LEU A 372 -7.11 -8.98 12.82
CA LEU A 372 -5.89 -9.63 13.29
C LEU A 372 -5.50 -9.20 14.71
N GLN A 373 -5.67 -7.92 15.05
CA GLN A 373 -5.46 -7.41 16.42
C GLN A 373 -6.38 -8.13 17.41
N LYS A 374 -7.67 -8.27 17.07
CA LYS A 374 -8.61 -9.00 17.91
C LYS A 374 -8.28 -10.49 18.03
N MET A 375 -7.89 -11.14 16.94
CA MET A 375 -7.43 -12.55 16.97
C MET A 375 -6.20 -12.73 17.85
N MET A 376 -5.28 -11.76 17.86
CA MET A 376 -4.11 -11.77 18.74
C MET A 376 -4.53 -11.63 20.22
N ASN A 377 -5.43 -10.69 20.53
CA ASN A 377 -5.95 -10.48 21.89
C ASN A 377 -6.75 -11.69 22.41
N GLU A 378 -7.44 -12.41 21.52
CA GLU A 378 -8.14 -13.67 21.85
C GLU A 378 -7.20 -14.87 22.01
N GLY A 379 -5.90 -14.72 21.76
CA GLY A 379 -4.89 -15.76 21.91
C GLY A 379 -4.85 -16.76 20.75
N VAL A 380 -5.40 -16.43 19.58
CA VAL A 380 -5.43 -17.31 18.40
C VAL A 380 -4.03 -17.55 17.83
N PHE A 381 -3.19 -16.52 17.88
CA PHE A 381 -1.78 -16.58 17.52
C PHE A 381 -0.99 -15.61 18.39
N THR A 382 0.33 -15.79 18.46
CA THR A 382 1.22 -14.87 19.15
C THR A 382 2.03 -14.07 18.14
N ARG A 383 2.39 -12.84 18.51
CA ARG A 383 3.27 -11.99 17.70
C ARG A 383 4.62 -12.66 17.44
N THR A 384 5.15 -13.39 18.42
CA THR A 384 6.39 -14.19 18.30
C THR A 384 6.27 -15.27 17.21
N ALA A 385 5.14 -15.98 17.13
CA ALA A 385 4.92 -16.98 16.09
C ALA A 385 4.93 -16.34 14.69
N LEU A 386 4.31 -15.17 14.54
CA LEU A 386 4.27 -14.45 13.26
C LEU A 386 5.64 -13.86 12.88
N HIS A 387 6.42 -13.38 13.86
CA HIS A 387 7.82 -12.98 13.66
C HIS A 387 8.71 -14.14 13.23
N ASN A 388 8.63 -15.29 13.91
CA ASN A 388 9.36 -16.49 13.52
C ASN A 388 8.99 -16.91 12.10
N PHE A 389 7.71 -16.82 11.74
CA PHE A 389 7.25 -17.11 10.39
C PHE A 389 7.90 -16.18 9.35
N LEU A 390 7.94 -14.87 9.62
CA LEU A 390 8.63 -13.91 8.75
C LEU A 390 10.13 -14.24 8.61
N ILE A 391 10.82 -14.52 9.72
CA ILE A 391 12.26 -14.86 9.72
C ILE A 391 12.53 -16.09 8.85
N TYR A 392 11.74 -17.16 8.98
CA TYR A 392 11.91 -18.35 8.15
C TYR A 392 11.73 -18.07 6.66
N LEU A 393 10.79 -17.20 6.30
CA LEU A 393 10.59 -16.81 4.90
C LEU A 393 11.74 -15.93 4.36
N GLU A 394 12.28 -15.01 5.17
CA GLU A 394 13.36 -14.11 4.72
C GLU A 394 14.74 -14.78 4.67
N THR A 395 14.99 -15.73 5.56
CA THR A 395 16.28 -16.46 5.62
C THR A 395 16.44 -17.46 4.48
N GLU A 396 15.34 -18.08 4.04
CA GLU A 396 15.35 -19.04 2.94
C GLU A 396 15.36 -18.33 1.59
N LYS A 397 16.29 -18.72 0.70
CA LYS A 397 16.45 -18.12 -0.63
C LYS A 397 15.79 -18.95 -1.73
N ASP A 398 15.56 -20.23 -1.48
CA ASP A 398 14.89 -21.12 -2.45
C ASP A 398 13.37 -20.95 -2.34
N GLU A 399 12.75 -20.45 -3.42
CA GLU A 399 11.30 -20.20 -3.48
C GLU A 399 10.44 -21.45 -3.20
N LYS A 400 10.92 -22.64 -3.61
CA LYS A 400 10.20 -23.90 -3.33
C LYS A 400 10.24 -24.20 -1.84
N LYS A 401 11.39 -24.02 -1.18
CA LYS A 401 11.54 -24.22 0.27
C LYS A 401 10.80 -23.17 1.08
N GLN A 402 10.80 -21.91 0.63
CA GLN A 402 9.96 -20.85 1.22
C GLN A 402 8.48 -21.27 1.23
N MET A 403 7.98 -21.84 0.13
CA MET A 403 6.61 -22.33 0.07
C MET A 403 6.38 -23.53 1.00
N LEU A 404 7.34 -24.45 1.12
CA LEU A 404 7.23 -25.54 2.10
C LEU A 404 7.14 -25.00 3.54
N TYR A 405 7.95 -24.00 3.92
CA TYR A 405 7.85 -23.34 5.23
C TYR A 405 6.48 -22.67 5.42
N ALA A 406 5.97 -21.99 4.40
CA ALA A 406 4.62 -21.43 4.42
C ALA A 406 3.54 -22.48 4.67
N LEU A 407 3.61 -23.63 3.98
CA LEU A 407 2.67 -24.73 4.19
C LEU A 407 2.82 -25.38 5.57
N TYR A 408 4.04 -25.51 6.11
CA TYR A 408 4.25 -26.01 7.46
C TYR A 408 3.62 -25.12 8.53
N PHE A 409 3.80 -23.81 8.41
CA PHE A 409 3.27 -22.83 9.36
C PHE A 409 1.74 -22.71 9.24
N LEU A 410 1.23 -22.68 8.01
CA LEU A 410 -0.18 -22.42 7.69
C LEU A 410 -1.03 -23.70 7.56
N LYS A 411 -0.52 -24.86 7.98
CA LYS A 411 -1.29 -26.10 7.95
C LYS A 411 -2.53 -26.04 8.87
N PRO A 412 -3.71 -26.51 8.43
CA PRO A 412 -4.91 -26.49 9.25
C PRO A 412 -4.73 -27.38 10.49
N ASN A 413 -5.29 -26.95 11.61
CA ASN A 413 -5.36 -27.72 12.85
C ASN A 413 -6.82 -27.82 13.30
N PHE A 414 -7.59 -28.65 12.59
CA PHE A 414 -9.03 -28.70 12.69
C PHE A 414 -9.45 -29.68 13.79
N ARG A 415 -10.01 -29.14 14.89
CA ARG A 415 -10.41 -29.93 16.07
C ARG A 415 -11.89 -30.31 16.08
N THR A 416 -12.78 -29.42 15.63
CA THR A 416 -14.24 -29.54 15.84
C THR A 416 -15.06 -29.83 14.59
N GLY A 417 -14.43 -29.98 13.42
CA GLY A 417 -15.10 -30.60 12.28
C GLY A 417 -16.04 -29.70 11.45
N GLU A 418 -16.33 -28.48 11.90
CA GLU A 418 -17.24 -27.53 11.22
C GLU A 418 -16.52 -26.26 10.80
N ILE A 419 -16.77 -25.74 9.59
CA ILE A 419 -16.35 -24.38 9.21
C ILE A 419 -17.47 -23.44 9.66
N SER A 420 -17.50 -23.12 10.95
CA SER A 420 -18.41 -22.16 11.54
C SER A 420 -17.62 -21.03 12.17
N ASN A 421 -18.26 -19.86 12.26
CA ASN A 421 -17.67 -18.64 12.83
C ASN A 421 -17.65 -18.71 14.38
N ILE A 422 -17.10 -19.79 14.93
CA ILE A 422 -16.95 -20.08 16.35
C ILE A 422 -15.47 -19.90 16.69
N LYS A 423 -15.17 -19.44 17.92
CA LYS A 423 -13.81 -19.20 18.43
C LYS A 423 -12.84 -20.37 18.19
N GLU A 424 -13.35 -21.59 18.23
CA GLU A 424 -12.60 -22.83 17.98
C GLU A 424 -11.98 -22.93 16.58
N ASN A 425 -12.54 -22.22 15.59
CA ASN A 425 -12.06 -22.18 14.21
C ASN A 425 -11.25 -20.93 13.87
N ALA A 426 -11.03 -20.03 14.84
CA ALA A 426 -10.30 -18.79 14.60
C ALA A 426 -8.92 -19.03 13.96
N GLU A 427 -8.19 -20.05 14.43
CA GLU A 427 -6.89 -20.44 13.89
C GLU A 427 -6.97 -20.84 12.40
N LEU A 428 -8.05 -21.50 11.98
CA LEU A 428 -8.28 -21.85 10.58
C LEU A 428 -8.42 -20.61 9.71
N TYR A 429 -9.19 -19.62 10.16
CA TYR A 429 -9.40 -18.37 9.43
C TYR A 429 -8.12 -17.54 9.31
N PHE A 430 -7.32 -17.50 10.39
CA PHE A 430 -5.99 -16.88 10.37
C PHE A 430 -5.08 -17.52 9.32
N LYS A 431 -5.00 -18.85 9.29
CA LYS A 431 -4.16 -19.57 8.33
C LYS A 431 -4.66 -19.44 6.90
N TYR A 432 -5.98 -19.49 6.72
CA TYR A 432 -6.64 -19.26 5.45
C TYR A 432 -6.33 -17.88 4.88
N TYR A 433 -6.36 -16.85 5.71
CA TYR A 433 -6.06 -15.48 5.31
C TYR A 433 -4.68 -15.40 4.64
N TRP A 434 -3.63 -15.88 5.31
CA TRP A 434 -2.27 -15.84 4.78
C TRP A 434 -2.09 -16.72 3.52
N LEU A 435 -2.65 -17.95 3.50
CA LEU A 435 -2.57 -18.82 2.32
C LEU A 435 -3.30 -18.23 1.11
N SER A 436 -4.37 -17.47 1.33
CA SER A 436 -5.16 -16.88 0.24
C SER A 436 -4.36 -15.85 -0.58
N HIS A 437 -3.34 -15.23 0.00
CA HIS A 437 -2.45 -14.29 -0.68
C HIS A 437 -1.51 -14.94 -1.70
N LEU A 438 -1.28 -16.25 -1.58
CA LEU A 438 -0.35 -17.01 -2.43
C LEU A 438 -0.98 -17.58 -3.71
N LEU A 439 -2.27 -17.32 -3.96
CA LEU A 439 -2.98 -17.87 -5.12
C LEU A 439 -2.68 -17.11 -6.41
N GLU A 440 -2.55 -17.82 -7.53
CA GLU A 440 -2.46 -17.22 -8.87
C GLU A 440 -3.63 -16.23 -9.16
N LYS A 441 -3.36 -15.22 -10.01
CA LYS A 441 -4.41 -14.28 -10.48
C LYS A 441 -5.48 -15.04 -11.28
N LYS A 442 -6.71 -14.51 -11.31
CA LYS A 442 -7.76 -15.07 -12.20
C LYS A 442 -7.31 -14.85 -13.64
N LYS A 443 -7.25 -15.89 -14.47
CA LYS A 443 -7.13 -15.74 -15.92
C LYS A 443 -8.51 -15.33 -16.48
N GLU A 444 -8.55 -14.32 -17.33
CA GLU A 444 -9.79 -13.76 -17.90
C GLU A 444 -10.44 -14.66 -18.97
N LYS A 445 -9.68 -15.63 -19.51
CA LYS A 445 -10.21 -16.61 -20.45
C LYS A 445 -10.76 -17.84 -19.73
N GLN A 446 -11.86 -18.37 -20.26
CA GLN A 446 -12.71 -19.50 -19.81
C GLN A 446 -12.00 -20.86 -19.61
N ASP A 447 -10.70 -20.90 -19.35
CA ASP A 447 -10.06 -22.15 -18.92
C ASP A 447 -10.46 -22.45 -17.48
N GLN A 448 -11.28 -23.48 -17.31
CA GLN A 448 -11.69 -24.06 -16.03
C GLN A 448 -10.54 -24.72 -15.24
N ASN A 449 -9.29 -24.32 -15.50
CA ASN A 449 -8.11 -24.87 -14.84
C ASN A 449 -8.04 -24.38 -13.38
N GLU A 450 -7.69 -25.29 -12.48
CA GLU A 450 -7.54 -25.00 -11.06
C GLU A 450 -6.43 -23.96 -10.85
N ARG A 451 -6.69 -22.89 -10.06
CA ARG A 451 -5.64 -21.94 -9.66
C ARG A 451 -4.65 -22.60 -8.71
N TYR A 452 -3.36 -22.47 -8.95
CA TYR A 452 -2.34 -23.01 -8.06
C TYR A 452 -1.76 -21.92 -7.13
N PHE A 453 -0.90 -22.35 -6.22
CA PHE A 453 -0.05 -21.43 -5.45
C PHE A 453 1.12 -20.98 -6.32
N ALA A 454 1.47 -19.70 -6.19
CA ALA A 454 2.53 -19.02 -6.91
C ALA A 454 3.66 -18.67 -5.90
N PRO A 455 4.79 -19.39 -5.89
CA PRO A 455 5.91 -19.15 -4.97
C PRO A 455 6.46 -17.73 -4.99
N GLU A 456 6.51 -17.11 -6.17
CA GLU A 456 6.97 -15.75 -6.37
C GLU A 456 6.18 -14.72 -5.50
N LYS A 457 4.92 -15.03 -5.18
CA LYS A 457 4.08 -14.18 -4.32
C LYS A 457 4.53 -14.14 -2.87
N ILE A 458 5.39 -15.05 -2.43
CA ILE A 458 5.96 -14.99 -1.07
C ILE A 458 6.77 -13.71 -0.93
N ASN A 459 7.71 -13.47 -1.85
CA ASN A 459 8.59 -12.32 -1.84
C ASN A 459 7.85 -11.03 -2.26
N GLU A 460 6.96 -11.13 -3.26
CA GLU A 460 6.25 -9.96 -3.79
C GLU A 460 5.09 -9.46 -2.89
N ILE A 461 4.43 -10.34 -2.15
CA ILE A 461 3.18 -10.02 -1.43
C ILE A 461 3.24 -10.41 0.04
N LEU A 462 3.57 -11.68 0.34
CA LEU A 462 3.44 -12.21 1.71
C LEU A 462 4.42 -11.53 2.68
N ILE A 463 5.71 -11.47 2.35
CA ILE A 463 6.75 -10.85 3.19
C ILE A 463 6.45 -9.35 3.41
N PRO A 464 6.22 -8.52 2.37
CA PRO A 464 5.85 -7.12 2.55
C PRO A 464 4.61 -6.94 3.44
N LYS A 465 3.59 -7.77 3.26
CA LYS A 465 2.35 -7.68 4.04
C LYS A 465 2.56 -8.11 5.49
N LEU A 466 3.33 -9.17 5.73
CA LEU A 466 3.69 -9.62 7.09
C LEU A 466 4.42 -8.53 7.88
N LYS A 467 5.39 -7.85 7.27
CA LYS A 467 6.12 -6.74 7.89
C LYS A 467 5.18 -5.61 8.30
N LEU A 468 4.28 -5.22 7.39
CA LEU A 468 3.32 -4.15 7.65
C LEU A 468 2.33 -4.53 8.74
N THR A 469 1.79 -5.76 8.70
CA THR A 469 0.93 -6.29 9.76
C THR A 469 1.64 -6.34 11.11
N LEU A 470 2.88 -6.84 11.17
CA LEU A 470 3.66 -6.93 12.41
C LEU A 470 3.95 -5.56 13.06
N LEU A 471 4.02 -4.50 12.24
CA LEU A 471 4.12 -3.13 12.72
C LEU A 471 2.82 -2.68 13.40
N PHE A 472 1.67 -2.81 12.73
CA PHE A 472 0.37 -2.40 13.27
C PHE A 472 -0.19 -3.33 14.36
N LEU A 473 0.39 -4.50 14.55
CA LEU A 473 0.11 -5.37 15.69
C LEU A 473 0.88 -4.96 16.96
N LYS A 474 1.75 -3.94 16.92
CA LYS A 474 2.28 -3.34 18.14
C LYS A 474 1.16 -2.62 18.89
N GLU A 475 1.09 -2.79 20.21
CA GLU A 475 0.08 -2.12 21.06
C GLU A 475 0.10 -0.60 20.87
N GLN A 476 1.30 0.00 20.84
CA GLN A 476 1.48 1.45 20.67
C GLN A 476 1.03 2.01 19.30
N TYR A 477 0.81 1.15 18.30
CA TYR A 477 0.34 1.53 16.96
C TYR A 477 -1.00 0.86 16.61
N SER A 478 -1.66 0.29 17.62
CA SER A 478 -2.89 -0.44 17.41
C SER A 478 -4.04 0.51 17.07
N VAL A 479 -4.96 0.03 16.25
CA VAL A 479 -6.08 0.84 15.77
C VAL A 479 -7.13 0.82 16.88
N PRO A 480 -7.71 1.96 17.28
CA PRO A 480 -8.71 2.01 18.35
C PRO A 480 -9.84 0.99 18.15
N ALA A 481 -10.15 0.26 19.21
CA ALA A 481 -11.19 -0.76 19.20
C ALA A 481 -12.56 -0.14 19.48
N GLU A 482 -13.22 0.44 18.49
CA GLU A 482 -14.68 0.64 18.57
C GLU A 482 -15.39 -0.72 18.58
N GLU A 483 -16.48 -0.88 19.33
CA GLU A 483 -17.32 -2.07 19.26
C GLU A 483 -17.87 -2.25 17.84
N TRP A 484 -17.52 -3.36 17.20
CA TRP A 484 -17.98 -3.65 15.84
C TRP A 484 -18.30 -5.12 15.67
N ASN A 485 -19.16 -5.43 14.69
CA ASN A 485 -19.59 -6.79 14.38
C ASN A 485 -18.43 -7.62 13.81
N TYR A 486 -17.66 -8.18 14.72
CA TYR A 486 -16.49 -9.01 14.45
C TYR A 486 -16.87 -10.31 13.74
N GLN A 487 -16.28 -10.51 12.57
CA GLN A 487 -16.46 -11.73 11.78
C GLN A 487 -15.09 -12.09 11.19
N TYR A 488 -14.22 -12.72 12.01
CA TYR A 488 -12.95 -13.36 11.68
C TYR A 488 -12.50 -13.28 10.19
N ILE A 489 -12.12 -12.10 9.65
CA ILE A 489 -11.70 -11.91 8.23
C ILE A 489 -12.65 -12.58 7.21
N ILE A 490 -13.97 -12.37 7.35
CA ILE A 490 -15.02 -13.00 6.55
C ILE A 490 -16.02 -11.98 5.97
N SER A 491 -16.60 -12.31 4.82
CA SER A 491 -17.72 -11.58 4.22
C SER A 491 -19.05 -11.92 4.90
N SER A 492 -19.82 -10.89 5.26
CA SER A 492 -21.07 -10.98 6.03
C SER A 492 -22.30 -11.44 5.23
N LYS A 493 -22.23 -11.53 3.89
CA LYS A 493 -23.42 -11.80 3.05
C LYS A 493 -23.84 -13.28 3.09
N LYS A 494 -25.11 -13.58 3.37
CA LYS A 494 -25.70 -14.95 3.47
C LYS A 494 -25.50 -15.82 2.22
N ILE A 495 -25.60 -15.26 1.01
CA ILE A 495 -25.32 -15.95 -0.26
C ILE A 495 -23.85 -16.41 -0.33
N SER A 496 -22.95 -15.80 0.45
CA SER A 496 -21.51 -16.07 0.46
C SER A 496 -21.05 -17.18 1.40
N LYS A 497 -21.84 -17.65 2.39
CA LYS A 497 -21.34 -18.62 3.40
C LYS A 497 -20.95 -19.98 2.79
N LYS A 498 -21.82 -20.59 1.97
CA LYS A 498 -21.52 -21.86 1.29
C LYS A 498 -20.36 -21.72 0.29
N ASP A 499 -20.29 -20.59 -0.41
CA ASP A 499 -19.20 -20.30 -1.34
C ASP A 499 -17.88 -20.08 -0.62
N GLN A 500 -17.92 -19.48 0.55
CA GLN A 500 -16.77 -19.25 1.39
C GLN A 500 -16.26 -20.55 2.02
N GLU A 501 -17.15 -21.41 2.54
CA GLU A 501 -16.79 -22.77 2.97
C GLU A 501 -16.12 -23.54 1.82
N LYS A 502 -16.66 -23.43 0.60
CA LYS A 502 -16.07 -24.04 -0.60
C LYS A 502 -14.68 -23.48 -0.90
N ARG A 503 -14.45 -22.17 -0.74
CA ARG A 503 -13.15 -21.52 -0.94
C ARG A 503 -12.14 -21.93 0.13
N ILE A 504 -12.52 -21.89 1.41
CA ILE A 504 -11.69 -22.35 2.53
C ILE A 504 -11.33 -23.81 2.34
N ARG A 505 -12.30 -24.67 2.02
CA ARG A 505 -12.06 -26.09 1.70
C ARG A 505 -11.04 -26.25 0.57
N SER A 506 -11.16 -25.45 -0.48
CA SER A 506 -10.23 -25.51 -1.60
C SER A 506 -8.83 -25.07 -1.19
N ILE A 507 -8.68 -23.92 -0.54
CA ILE A 507 -7.40 -23.26 -0.25
C ILE A 507 -6.66 -23.95 0.90
N MET A 508 -7.36 -24.41 1.94
CA MET A 508 -6.75 -25.02 3.12
C MET A 508 -6.45 -26.51 2.95
N PHE A 509 -7.14 -27.22 2.06
CA PHE A 509 -7.02 -28.68 1.99
C PHE A 509 -6.65 -29.20 0.60
N HIS A 510 -7.32 -28.75 -0.47
CA HIS A 510 -7.08 -29.32 -1.80
C HIS A 510 -5.84 -28.72 -2.48
N LYS A 511 -5.70 -27.40 -2.46
CA LYS A 511 -4.61 -26.70 -3.14
C LYS A 511 -3.22 -27.04 -2.59
N PRO A 512 -2.99 -27.17 -1.27
CA PRO A 512 -1.70 -27.60 -0.74
C PRO A 512 -1.29 -28.99 -1.25
N ILE A 513 -2.22 -29.95 -1.22
CA ILE A 513 -1.98 -31.31 -1.73
C ILE A 513 -1.68 -31.27 -3.24
N ASN A 514 -2.50 -30.56 -4.01
CA ASN A 514 -2.31 -30.45 -5.45
C ASN A 514 -1.01 -29.73 -5.84
N TYR A 515 -0.59 -28.74 -5.06
CA TYR A 515 0.67 -28.03 -5.27
C TYR A 515 1.87 -28.94 -5.01
N ILE A 516 1.89 -29.67 -3.89
CA ILE A 516 2.98 -30.60 -3.57
C ILE A 516 3.08 -31.70 -4.62
N LEU A 517 1.95 -32.29 -5.04
CA LEU A 517 1.92 -33.31 -6.09
C LEU A 517 2.33 -32.79 -7.48
N LYS A 518 2.25 -31.48 -7.72
CA LYS A 518 2.72 -30.87 -8.98
C LYS A 518 4.24 -30.68 -8.99
N ILE A 519 4.83 -30.42 -7.82
CA ILE A 519 6.28 -30.23 -7.68
C ILE A 519 6.99 -31.59 -7.60
N ALA A 520 6.34 -32.58 -6.99
CA ALA A 520 6.75 -33.97 -7.08
C ALA A 520 6.55 -34.41 -8.54
N GLU A 521 7.63 -34.61 -9.29
CA GLU A 521 7.60 -34.98 -10.71
C GLU A 521 6.85 -36.31 -10.94
N GLU A 522 6.41 -36.55 -12.18
CA GLU A 522 5.82 -37.84 -12.58
C GLU A 522 6.86 -38.97 -12.38
N ASP A 523 6.46 -40.04 -11.70
CA ASP A 523 7.32 -41.12 -11.20
C ASP A 523 8.29 -40.73 -10.06
N SER A 524 7.94 -39.74 -9.24
CA SER A 524 8.61 -39.45 -7.97
C SER A 524 8.38 -40.55 -6.89
N ILE A 525 9.15 -40.52 -5.79
CA ILE A 525 8.98 -41.49 -4.68
C ILE A 525 7.68 -41.25 -3.93
N GLU A 526 7.20 -40.01 -3.91
CA GLU A 526 5.97 -39.56 -3.31
C GLU A 526 4.76 -40.32 -3.86
N GLU A 527 4.75 -40.64 -5.15
CA GLU A 527 3.68 -41.41 -5.80
C GLU A 527 3.49 -42.80 -5.22
N ILE A 528 4.52 -43.41 -4.62
CA ILE A 528 4.40 -44.74 -3.99
C ILE A 528 3.58 -44.64 -2.71
N PHE A 529 3.59 -43.48 -2.06
CA PHE A 529 2.89 -43.23 -0.81
C PHE A 529 1.58 -42.47 -1.00
N PHE A 530 1.45 -41.65 -2.03
CA PHE A 530 0.30 -40.77 -2.22
C PHE A 530 -0.03 -40.55 -3.69
N LYS A 531 -1.30 -40.73 -4.09
CA LYS A 531 -1.76 -40.51 -5.46
C LYS A 531 -3.07 -39.74 -5.51
N LYS A 532 -3.22 -38.94 -6.57
CA LYS A 532 -4.48 -38.31 -6.98
C LYS A 532 -5.04 -39.07 -8.16
N GLU A 533 -6.27 -39.57 -8.04
CA GLU A 533 -6.99 -40.26 -9.10
C GLU A 533 -8.35 -39.59 -9.37
N ASN A 534 -8.78 -39.61 -10.63
CA ASN A 534 -10.12 -39.17 -11.01
C ASN A 534 -11.06 -40.38 -10.98
N GLY A 535 -11.98 -40.40 -10.01
CA GLY A 535 -13.02 -41.42 -9.91
C GLY A 535 -14.26 -41.08 -10.73
N LYS A 536 -14.87 -42.10 -11.33
CA LYS A 536 -16.25 -42.06 -11.85
C LYS A 536 -17.20 -42.53 -10.75
N ASN A 537 -18.30 -41.81 -10.53
CA ASN A 537 -19.32 -42.26 -9.58
C ASN A 537 -20.03 -43.49 -10.15
N LYS A 538 -19.98 -44.63 -9.46
CA LYS A 538 -20.87 -45.78 -9.71
C LYS A 538 -21.68 -46.02 -8.46
N GLU A 539 -22.81 -45.33 -8.32
CA GLU A 539 -23.87 -45.79 -7.41
C GLU A 539 -24.96 -46.46 -8.26
N ASN A 540 -25.21 -47.74 -7.97
CA ASN A 540 -26.31 -48.55 -8.51
C ASN A 540 -26.36 -48.76 -10.04
N GLY A 541 -25.23 -49.14 -10.65
CA GLY A 541 -25.22 -49.86 -11.94
C GLY A 541 -25.85 -49.15 -13.16
N LYS A 542 -26.19 -47.87 -13.06
CA LYS A 542 -26.73 -47.08 -14.18
C LYS A 542 -25.88 -45.82 -14.37
N ASN A 543 -25.23 -45.75 -15.53
CA ASN A 543 -24.56 -44.54 -16.01
C ASN A 543 -25.62 -43.43 -16.15
N LYS A 544 -25.44 -42.29 -15.49
CA LYS A 544 -26.15 -41.06 -15.85
C LYS A 544 -25.18 -40.20 -16.67
N GLU A 545 -25.65 -39.64 -17.78
CA GLU A 545 -24.91 -38.73 -18.68
C GLU A 545 -24.41 -37.41 -18.04
N ASN A 546 -24.47 -37.27 -16.72
CA ASN A 546 -23.98 -36.11 -15.97
C ASN A 546 -23.03 -36.52 -14.82
N ASP A 547 -22.08 -37.42 -15.10
CA ASP A 547 -21.07 -37.86 -14.15
C ASP A 547 -20.08 -36.74 -13.82
N LYS A 548 -20.19 -36.16 -12.62
CA LYS A 548 -19.18 -35.25 -12.08
C LYS A 548 -17.90 -36.04 -11.78
N ASN A 549 -16.78 -35.69 -12.43
CA ASN A 549 -15.45 -36.19 -12.06
C ASN A 549 -15.17 -35.93 -10.57
N ILE A 550 -15.00 -36.99 -9.77
CA ILE A 550 -14.67 -36.87 -8.34
C ILE A 550 -13.18 -37.10 -8.17
N VAL A 551 -12.47 -36.10 -7.65
CA VAL A 551 -11.05 -36.23 -7.28
C VAL A 551 -10.93 -37.05 -6.00
N LEU A 552 -10.26 -38.20 -6.10
CA LEU A 552 -9.94 -39.11 -4.99
C LEU A 552 -8.44 -39.01 -4.68
N TYR A 553 -8.11 -38.78 -3.41
CA TYR A 553 -6.73 -38.90 -2.94
C TYR A 553 -6.59 -40.24 -2.23
N LYS A 554 -5.58 -41.01 -2.63
CA LYS A 554 -5.23 -42.30 -2.01
C LYS A 554 -3.88 -42.18 -1.33
N SER A 555 -3.76 -42.72 -0.13
CA SER A 555 -2.50 -42.77 0.60
C SER A 555 -2.19 -44.17 1.10
N ALA A 556 -0.91 -44.50 1.20
CA ALA A 556 -0.43 -45.67 1.91
C ALA A 556 -0.63 -45.50 3.42
N GLY A 557 -0.75 -46.60 4.17
CA GLY A 557 -1.10 -46.61 5.60
C GLY A 557 -0.02 -46.13 6.58
N PHE A 558 0.81 -45.15 6.20
CA PHE A 558 1.93 -44.67 7.01
C PHE A 558 1.55 -43.49 7.91
N ASP A 559 2.01 -43.54 9.16
CA ASP A 559 1.90 -42.43 10.10
C ASP A 559 2.96 -41.36 9.83
N SER A 560 2.60 -40.07 10.01
CA SER A 560 3.54 -38.97 9.76
C SER A 560 4.83 -39.03 10.60
N SER A 561 4.77 -39.66 11.78
CA SER A 561 5.91 -39.86 12.69
C SER A 561 7.05 -40.65 12.04
N ILE A 562 6.73 -41.57 11.12
CA ILE A 562 7.70 -42.39 10.41
C ILE A 562 8.53 -41.53 9.47
N PHE A 563 7.88 -40.61 8.76
CA PHE A 563 8.57 -39.69 7.85
C PHE A 563 9.49 -38.73 8.62
N PHE A 564 9.07 -38.23 9.80
CA PHE A 564 9.95 -37.43 10.66
C PHE A 564 11.17 -38.22 11.15
N ARG A 565 10.96 -39.48 11.57
CA ARG A 565 12.05 -40.37 11.99
C ARG A 565 13.00 -40.68 10.83
N ALA A 566 12.45 -40.92 9.64
CA ALA A 566 13.22 -41.12 8.42
C ALA A 566 14.06 -39.87 8.06
N LYS A 567 13.47 -38.67 8.19
CA LYS A 567 14.18 -37.40 7.94
C LYS A 567 15.38 -37.24 8.86
N ARG A 568 15.17 -37.43 10.17
CA ARG A 568 16.26 -37.38 11.17
C ARG A 568 17.35 -38.41 10.87
N LEU A 569 17.00 -39.62 10.42
CA LEU A 569 17.98 -40.64 10.06
C LEU A 569 18.76 -40.31 8.80
N MET A 570 18.11 -39.71 7.80
CA MET A 570 18.77 -39.21 6.58
C MET A 570 19.76 -38.09 6.91
N GLU A 571 19.37 -37.14 7.77
CA GLU A 571 20.24 -36.05 8.25
C GLU A 571 21.44 -36.59 9.04
N MET A 572 21.25 -37.66 9.82
CA MET A 572 22.32 -38.38 10.53
C MET A 572 23.13 -39.33 9.61
N LYS A 573 22.92 -39.30 8.29
CA LYS A 573 23.58 -40.16 7.28
C LYS A 573 23.37 -41.68 7.49
N LYS A 574 22.25 -42.08 8.11
CA LYS A 574 21.86 -43.48 8.40
C LYS A 574 20.81 -44.00 7.42
N SER A 575 21.03 -43.83 6.11
CA SER A 575 20.06 -44.17 5.05
C SER A 575 19.60 -45.65 5.05
N LYS A 576 20.50 -46.60 5.38
CA LYS A 576 20.14 -48.02 5.49
C LYS A 576 19.06 -48.29 6.54
N GLN A 577 19.05 -47.52 7.64
CA GLN A 577 18.05 -47.67 8.70
C GLN A 577 16.67 -47.14 8.26
N VAL A 578 16.63 -46.23 7.30
CA VAL A 578 15.37 -45.70 6.73
C VAL A 578 14.62 -46.82 6.04
N ILE A 579 15.29 -47.57 5.15
CA ILE A 579 14.71 -48.74 4.46
C ILE A 579 14.15 -49.73 5.48
N THR A 580 14.94 -50.09 6.50
CA THR A 580 14.51 -51.03 7.55
C THR A 580 13.25 -50.58 8.29
N ILE A 581 13.08 -49.28 8.54
CA ILE A 581 11.90 -48.74 9.24
C ILE A 581 10.65 -48.84 8.35
N PHE A 582 10.75 -48.50 7.06
CA PHE A 582 9.64 -48.60 6.13
C PHE A 582 9.20 -50.06 5.92
N SER A 583 10.15 -50.98 5.73
CA SER A 583 9.88 -52.43 5.61
C SER A 583 9.19 -52.98 6.86
N LYS A 584 9.75 -52.73 8.05
CA LYS A 584 9.18 -53.22 9.32
C LYS A 584 7.76 -52.70 9.54
N TYR A 585 7.53 -51.42 9.27
CA TYR A 585 6.22 -50.81 9.46
C TYR A 585 5.18 -51.37 8.48
N ASN A 586 5.58 -51.60 7.23
CA ASN A 586 4.73 -52.25 6.22
C ASN A 586 4.31 -53.67 6.67
N SER A 587 5.27 -54.47 7.15
CA SER A 587 5.01 -55.84 7.64
C SER A 587 4.14 -55.89 8.89
N SER A 588 4.19 -54.88 9.77
CA SER A 588 3.45 -54.88 11.04
C SER A 588 2.05 -54.29 10.98
N LYS A 589 1.78 -53.29 10.12
CA LYS A 589 0.50 -52.53 10.13
C LYS A 589 -0.34 -52.66 8.86
N ASN A 590 0.26 -52.94 7.69
CA ASN A 590 -0.50 -53.09 6.44
C ASN A 590 -0.97 -54.54 6.21
N SER A 591 -0.40 -55.52 6.92
CA SER A 591 -0.79 -56.93 6.86
C SER A 591 -2.11 -57.24 7.59
N GLU A 592 -2.52 -56.42 8.55
CA GLU A 592 -3.71 -56.65 9.40
C GLU A 592 -5.03 -56.11 8.83
N ILE A 593 -5.04 -55.33 7.74
CA ILE A 593 -6.28 -54.66 7.28
C ILE A 593 -6.56 -54.96 5.80
N GLN A 594 -7.30 -56.05 5.55
CA GLN A 594 -7.73 -56.51 4.21
C GLN A 594 -9.06 -55.91 3.70
N GLU A 595 -9.55 -54.80 4.26
CA GLU A 595 -10.75 -54.15 3.72
C GLU A 595 -10.41 -53.28 2.50
N THR A 596 -11.11 -53.51 1.39
CA THR A 596 -11.04 -52.79 0.11
C THR A 596 -11.53 -51.35 0.25
N ASN A 597 -10.73 -50.51 0.90
CA ASN A 597 -11.03 -49.09 1.05
C ASN A 597 -10.59 -48.32 -0.21
N VAL A 598 -11.54 -47.65 -0.88
CA VAL A 598 -11.34 -46.86 -2.11
C VAL A 598 -10.32 -45.72 -1.93
N HIS A 599 -10.02 -45.33 -0.68
CA HIS A 599 -9.03 -44.30 -0.34
C HIS A 599 -7.64 -44.83 0.03
N ARG A 600 -7.38 -46.14 -0.04
CA ARG A 600 -6.07 -46.73 0.29
C ARG A 600 -5.25 -47.07 -0.95
N LEU A 601 -3.95 -46.86 -0.85
CA LEU A 601 -2.94 -47.25 -1.83
C LEU A 601 -2.12 -48.42 -1.28
N SER A 602 -1.90 -49.46 -2.08
CA SER A 602 -0.99 -50.54 -1.71
C SER A 602 0.45 -50.07 -1.83
N PHE A 603 1.26 -50.33 -0.79
CA PHE A 603 2.66 -49.95 -0.78
C PHE A 603 3.52 -51.00 -1.47
N ASN A 604 4.23 -50.61 -2.54
CA ASN A 604 5.16 -51.49 -3.23
C ASN A 604 6.59 -51.27 -2.71
N GLU A 605 7.02 -52.17 -1.82
CA GLU A 605 8.32 -52.11 -1.16
C GLU A 605 9.50 -52.23 -2.14
N ALA A 606 9.40 -53.10 -3.14
CA ALA A 606 10.45 -53.27 -4.15
C ALA A 606 10.65 -51.99 -4.96
N LYS A 607 9.55 -51.38 -5.44
CA LYS A 607 9.58 -50.11 -6.17
C LYS A 607 10.07 -48.96 -5.29
N PHE A 608 9.76 -48.99 -3.98
CA PHE A 608 10.28 -48.00 -3.02
C PHE A 608 11.80 -48.09 -2.86
N ILE A 609 12.35 -49.29 -2.63
CA ILE A 609 13.80 -49.48 -2.47
C ILE A 609 14.53 -49.03 -3.74
N GLU A 610 14.01 -49.38 -4.92
CA GLU A 610 14.58 -48.97 -6.20
C GLU A 610 14.66 -47.44 -6.33
N LYS A 611 13.56 -46.73 -6.07
CA LYS A 611 13.53 -45.27 -6.16
C LYS A 611 14.35 -44.59 -5.06
N PHE A 612 14.28 -45.10 -3.83
CA PHE A 612 15.03 -44.55 -2.69
C PHE A 612 16.54 -44.56 -2.95
N ASN A 613 17.06 -45.61 -3.57
CA ASN A 613 18.49 -45.69 -3.94
C ASN A 613 18.91 -44.68 -5.02
N LYS A 614 17.97 -44.16 -5.81
CA LYS A 614 18.23 -43.18 -6.88
C LYS A 614 18.06 -41.73 -6.42
N ILE A 615 17.52 -41.48 -5.23
CA ILE A 615 17.18 -40.14 -4.74
C ILE A 615 18.29 -39.59 -3.85
N SER A 616 18.65 -38.33 -4.09
CA SER A 616 19.49 -37.53 -3.20
C SER A 616 18.66 -36.53 -2.41
N GLY A 617 18.98 -36.37 -1.12
CA GLY A 617 18.37 -35.35 -0.25
C GLY A 617 17.15 -35.82 0.54
N THR A 618 16.50 -34.87 1.20
CA THR A 618 15.41 -35.11 2.18
C THR A 618 14.10 -34.41 1.82
N GLU A 619 14.04 -33.65 0.73
CA GLU A 619 12.89 -32.82 0.38
C GLU A 619 11.61 -33.64 0.15
N TRP A 620 11.74 -34.83 -0.44
CA TRP A 620 10.64 -35.78 -0.62
C TRP A 620 9.99 -36.21 0.70
N LEU A 621 10.74 -36.24 1.81
CA LEU A 621 10.17 -36.53 3.13
C LEU A 621 9.32 -35.36 3.64
N ASP A 622 9.72 -34.12 3.35
CA ASP A 622 8.93 -32.95 3.71
C ASP A 622 7.62 -32.90 2.91
N HIS A 623 7.68 -33.24 1.62
CA HIS A 623 6.49 -33.43 0.79
C HIS A 623 5.55 -34.49 1.40
N LEU A 624 6.07 -35.65 1.77
CA LEU A 624 5.27 -36.73 2.37
C LEU A 624 4.66 -36.33 3.71
N ILE A 625 5.41 -35.65 4.58
CA ILE A 625 4.91 -35.14 5.86
C ILE A 625 3.72 -34.21 5.62
N LEU A 626 3.87 -33.22 4.73
CA LEU A 626 2.80 -32.26 4.44
C LEU A 626 1.60 -32.96 3.79
N LEU A 627 1.80 -33.80 2.77
CA LEU A 627 0.72 -34.54 2.09
C LEU A 627 -0.14 -35.34 3.08
N HIS A 628 0.50 -36.08 3.98
CA HIS A 628 -0.21 -36.88 4.97
C HIS A 628 -0.92 -35.99 6.01
N GLN A 629 -0.27 -34.94 6.51
CA GLN A 629 -0.89 -34.03 7.49
C GLN A 629 -2.10 -33.30 6.91
N TYR A 630 -2.00 -32.74 5.70
CA TYR A 630 -3.12 -32.09 5.03
C TYR A 630 -4.25 -33.07 4.69
N ASN A 631 -3.93 -34.29 4.27
CA ASN A 631 -4.95 -35.30 3.97
C ASN A 631 -5.66 -35.80 5.24
N GLN A 632 -4.96 -35.97 6.36
CA GLN A 632 -5.57 -36.30 7.65
C GLN A 632 -6.57 -35.22 8.07
N GLN A 633 -6.18 -33.94 8.01
CA GLN A 633 -7.05 -32.81 8.33
C GLN A 633 -8.28 -32.75 7.40
N ARG A 634 -8.09 -33.05 6.11
CA ARG A 634 -9.20 -33.17 5.13
C ARG A 634 -10.15 -34.32 5.47
N ILE A 635 -9.64 -35.47 5.90
CA ILE A 635 -10.46 -36.63 6.28
C ILE A 635 -11.32 -36.28 7.49
N ILE A 636 -10.73 -35.66 8.52
CA ILE A 636 -11.47 -35.19 9.71
C ILE A 636 -12.62 -34.28 9.29
N PHE A 637 -12.33 -33.27 8.45
CA PHE A 637 -13.35 -32.35 7.92
C PHE A 637 -14.48 -33.09 7.16
N LYS A 638 -14.14 -34.00 6.24
CA LYS A 638 -15.14 -34.75 5.45
C LYS A 638 -16.01 -35.69 6.28
N THR A 639 -15.42 -36.34 7.30
CA THR A 639 -16.15 -37.26 8.18
C THR A 639 -17.24 -36.51 8.93
N VAL A 640 -16.94 -35.31 9.44
CA VAL A 640 -17.91 -34.48 10.17
C VAL A 640 -19.00 -33.94 9.25
N GLU A 641 -18.66 -33.51 8.03
CA GLU A 641 -19.67 -33.13 7.02
C GLU A 641 -20.64 -34.29 6.73
N LYS A 642 -20.14 -35.54 6.67
CA LYS A 642 -20.96 -36.73 6.41
C LYS A 642 -21.93 -36.99 7.57
N ILE A 643 -21.45 -36.92 8.82
CA ILE A 643 -22.26 -37.09 10.04
C ILE A 643 -23.36 -36.03 10.13
N LYS A 644 -23.10 -34.78 9.71
CA LYS A 644 -24.13 -33.74 9.68
C LYS A 644 -25.19 -34.00 8.62
N LYS A 645 -24.78 -34.35 7.40
CA LYS A 645 -25.71 -34.67 6.32
C LYS A 645 -26.63 -35.84 6.66
N SER A 646 -26.16 -36.84 7.41
CA SER A 646 -27.02 -37.93 7.88
C SER A 646 -28.02 -37.43 8.93
N LYS A 647 -27.59 -36.64 9.93
CA LYS A 647 -28.49 -36.04 10.94
C LYS A 647 -29.56 -35.13 10.33
N THR A 648 -29.22 -34.32 9.31
CA THR A 648 -30.20 -33.45 8.63
C THR A 648 -31.21 -34.27 7.81
N LYS A 649 -30.78 -35.40 7.21
CA LYS A 649 -31.69 -36.30 6.48
C LYS A 649 -32.65 -37.05 7.42
N GLU A 650 -32.18 -37.46 8.60
CA GLU A 650 -33.02 -38.11 9.61
C GLU A 650 -34.07 -37.15 10.19
N ASN A 651 -33.74 -35.87 10.38
CA ASN A 651 -34.70 -34.87 10.85
C ASN A 651 -35.76 -34.53 9.78
N ASN A 652 -35.38 -34.43 8.51
CA ASN A 652 -36.32 -34.18 7.40
C ASN A 652 -37.19 -35.41 7.04
N GLN A 653 -36.97 -36.56 7.67
CA GLN A 653 -37.81 -37.76 7.53
C GLN A 653 -38.78 -37.94 8.72
N LYS A 654 -38.67 -37.09 9.74
CA LYS A 654 -39.53 -37.09 10.93
C LYS A 654 -40.57 -35.95 10.94
N ASP A 655 -40.45 -35.01 10.01
CA ASP A 655 -41.47 -34.03 9.61
C ASP A 655 -42.12 -34.50 8.31
#